data_AF-A0A937QS06-F1
#
_entry.id   AF-A0A937QS06-F1
#
_cell.length_a   1.000
_cell.length_b   1.000
_cell.length_c   1.000
_cell.angle_alpha   90.00
_cell.angle_beta   90.00
_cell.angle_gamma   90.00
#
_symmetry.space_group_name_H-M   'P 1'
#
loop_
_entity.id
_entity.type
_entity.pdbx_description
1 polymer ?
#
loop_
_entity_poly.entity_id
_entity_poly.type
_entity_poly.pdbx_seq_one_letter_code
_entity_poly.pdbx_strand_id
1 'polypeptide(L)'
;MDRQRFHMSVRSLLLLSVWFVTLLGVPATGRAASSTTVTPEVIHVACPACGQTLTLGADDRTPACSCGEQIDAAAIWERRTARLDKYAEANPDRIAQQGCLACHRDIRVINAKMAFIRNIGGPGKGCVVCHEGDADAARRDAAHQGMIRNPADLWECSKGRGCAKCHSRNPSVIDVMSTATDPLGQRFHVYRVERSLMSTQMGILNNALAANGLIPIGTRPYANFDCDDPLGPVPLTGTQTYARWVAEAIAQGCIDRREYASQLPTSEQARERWGLPKAMMVDYYRKECARCHNWGAGKNQRGDRRGAGCASCHVPYSNDAYYEGTDEVLSRDEIRKPLRHEITIAPGSVMCTRCHTRGKRIGTSYEGLMESPFQSPWRKDGHGQMKLHGKRYIAVGCDVHRSHELECADCHTSIDVHGDGNIYPTTDHAVEIECTDCHGTTNEYPWELPVGYGDCLVREPNQPRGLLNLTGTAYLLTARGNPFGNVLRQQDRAQLMDKQGRLHEIPLLKTLNQSPEWNQDKPGIAMARIPHTRTLECYACHSPWIAQCYGCHLKVDYSGQTTGGQRVQQDWLARADQRDDRGYEIPVLTPGRVEETRSFERWEHPMLVRNKDNRIAPGTTGCQVLATCVDEQGNIVALNQHFVSSQNLPGLAINPAQPHTIQREARSCESCHVDPQAMGYGIDVGRFARLDRHVPGDVPGAQKTTDQILPTSFPHDPSVLLTPDGRQRQTMTYAPPVGPLTEADRHKLDRRGTCLSCHRYYGTARWDAIRAQHGQAHNTETHNRILEDLLGSAEDSP
;
A
#
# COMPACT_ATOMS: atom_id res chain seq x y z
N MET A 1 -53.49 42.71 -11.94
CA MET A 1 -53.62 41.39 -12.59
C MET A 1 -52.41 41.24 -13.49
N ASP A 2 -51.58 40.22 -13.47
CA ASP A 2 -51.34 39.10 -12.57
C ASP A 2 -49.94 38.56 -12.94
N ARG A 3 -49.25 38.05 -11.92
CA ARG A 3 -48.08 37.15 -11.84
C ARG A 3 -47.09 36.92 -13.01
N GLN A 4 -45.84 37.24 -12.68
CA GLN A 4 -44.66 36.34 -12.57
C GLN A 4 -44.02 35.68 -13.81
N ARG A 5 -42.78 36.10 -14.14
CA ARG A 5 -41.49 35.39 -13.94
C ARG A 5 -40.45 35.97 -14.92
N PHE A 6 -39.27 36.35 -14.42
CA PHE A 6 -38.09 36.54 -15.26
C PHE A 6 -36.87 35.89 -14.61
N HIS A 7 -36.32 34.91 -15.34
CA HIS A 7 -34.90 34.56 -15.33
C HIS A 7 -34.09 35.75 -15.85
N MET A 8 -32.84 35.92 -15.39
CA MET A 8 -31.67 35.95 -16.29
C MET A 8 -30.36 36.08 -15.51
N SER A 9 -29.42 35.21 -15.87
CA SER A 9 -27.99 35.41 -15.69
C SER A 9 -27.49 36.56 -16.58
N VAL A 10 -26.35 37.16 -16.25
CA VAL A 10 -25.15 37.17 -17.13
C VAL A 10 -23.98 37.82 -16.36
N ARG A 11 -22.82 37.21 -16.56
CA ARG A 11 -21.49 37.52 -16.02
C ARG A 11 -20.85 38.74 -16.70
N SER A 12 -20.00 39.41 -15.91
CA SER A 12 -18.68 39.98 -16.25
C SER A 12 -18.52 41.49 -16.50
N LEU A 13 -17.44 41.98 -15.86
CA LEU A 13 -16.59 43.15 -16.14
C LEU A 13 -16.99 44.51 -15.55
N LEU A 14 -16.33 44.92 -14.46
CA LEU A 14 -15.17 45.83 -14.53
C LEU A 14 -14.52 46.07 -13.16
N LEU A 15 -13.20 46.28 -13.23
CA LEU A 15 -12.22 46.48 -12.17
C LEU A 15 -12.35 47.84 -11.47
N LEU A 16 -11.79 47.90 -10.25
CA LEU A 16 -11.13 49.02 -9.56
C LEU A 16 -11.76 49.35 -8.20
N SER A 17 -11.05 49.04 -7.11
CA SER A 17 -10.87 49.99 -6.00
C SER A 17 -9.80 49.50 -5.02
N VAL A 18 -8.88 50.42 -4.78
CA VAL A 18 -7.69 50.42 -3.94
C VAL A 18 -8.08 50.66 -2.47
N TRP A 19 -7.40 49.94 -1.57
CA TRP A 19 -7.00 50.28 -0.18
C TRP A 19 -7.79 51.33 0.63
N PHE A 20 -8.31 50.93 1.80
CA PHE A 20 -8.06 51.52 3.14
C PHE A 20 -9.13 51.03 4.13
N VAL A 21 -8.77 50.21 5.14
CA VAL A 21 -9.44 50.23 6.46
C VAL A 21 -8.43 49.83 7.53
N THR A 22 -8.07 50.80 8.36
CA THR A 22 -7.46 50.60 9.69
C THR A 22 -8.52 50.70 10.77
N LEU A 23 -8.26 49.98 11.86
CA LEU A 23 -8.66 50.28 13.25
C LEU A 23 -10.15 50.16 13.60
N LEU A 24 -10.56 48.99 14.09
CA LEU A 24 -11.37 48.86 15.31
C LEU A 24 -11.10 47.47 15.93
N GLY A 25 -10.58 47.47 17.16
CA GLY A 25 -10.16 46.26 17.88
C GLY A 25 -11.33 45.50 18.51
N VAL A 26 -11.24 44.16 18.43
CA VAL A 26 -11.98 43.20 19.24
C VAL A 26 -10.94 42.21 19.79
N PRO A 27 -10.94 41.89 21.10
CA PRO A 27 -9.80 41.26 21.76
C PRO A 27 -9.71 39.78 21.41
N ALA A 28 -8.55 39.37 20.90
CA ALA A 28 -8.16 37.96 20.81
C ALA A 28 -7.88 37.43 22.22
N THR A 29 -8.59 36.38 22.61
CA THR A 29 -8.35 35.64 23.84
C THR A 29 -6.97 34.98 23.84
N GLY A 30 -6.30 35.10 24.98
CA GLY A 30 -4.91 34.76 25.27
C GLY A 30 -4.28 33.59 24.51
N ARG A 31 -3.32 33.91 23.63
CA ARG A 31 -2.15 33.05 23.41
C ARG A 31 -1.28 33.16 24.66
N ALA A 32 -1.18 32.07 25.41
CA ALA A 32 -0.17 31.92 26.44
C ALA A 32 1.21 32.18 25.82
N ALA A 33 1.99 33.04 26.47
CA ALA A 33 3.38 33.29 26.10
C ALA A 33 4.12 31.95 26.05
N SER A 34 4.65 31.59 24.88
CA SER A 34 5.52 30.43 24.73
C SER A 34 6.79 30.70 25.54
N SER A 35 6.92 30.05 26.68
CA SER A 35 8.23 29.83 27.26
C SER A 35 9.05 29.07 26.23
N THR A 36 10.17 29.63 25.80
CA THR A 36 11.19 28.91 25.04
C THR A 36 11.82 27.87 25.97
N THR A 37 11.12 26.78 26.21
CA THR A 37 11.71 25.56 26.74
C THR A 37 12.62 25.02 25.66
N VAL A 38 13.92 25.25 25.81
CA VAL A 38 14.95 24.57 25.01
C VAL A 38 14.75 23.08 25.24
N THR A 39 14.17 22.39 24.26
CA THR A 39 14.06 20.95 24.30
C THR A 39 15.48 20.37 24.37
N PRO A 40 15.77 19.46 25.32
CA PRO A 40 17.08 18.84 25.43
C PRO A 40 17.45 18.21 24.08
N GLU A 41 18.69 18.40 23.64
CA GLU A 41 19.15 17.78 22.40
C GLU A 41 19.22 16.26 22.62
N VAL A 42 18.52 15.51 21.78
CA VAL A 42 18.52 14.04 21.80
C VAL A 42 18.94 13.49 20.45
N ILE A 43 19.57 12.33 20.47
CA ILE A 43 19.90 11.56 19.27
C ILE A 43 19.19 10.22 19.30
N HIS A 44 18.94 9.67 18.11
CA HIS A 44 18.38 8.33 17.96
C HIS A 44 19.43 7.40 17.38
N VAL A 45 19.57 6.22 17.97
CA VAL A 45 20.47 5.15 17.53
C VAL A 45 19.73 3.83 17.49
N ALA A 46 20.20 2.86 16.69
CA ALA A 46 19.65 1.50 16.70
C ALA A 46 20.56 0.55 17.47
N CYS A 47 19.96 -0.28 18.33
CA CYS A 47 20.66 -1.38 18.98
C CYS A 47 21.19 -2.37 17.92
N PRO A 48 22.49 -2.74 17.94
CA PRO A 48 23.08 -3.62 16.93
C PRO A 48 22.57 -5.07 17.02
N ALA A 49 22.17 -5.52 18.21
CA ALA A 49 21.69 -6.89 18.44
C ALA A 49 20.25 -7.08 17.93
N CYS A 50 19.32 -6.21 18.36
CA CYS A 50 17.89 -6.40 18.10
C CYS A 50 17.24 -5.34 17.18
N GLY A 51 17.94 -4.24 16.88
CA GLY A 51 17.45 -3.16 16.02
C GLY A 51 16.48 -2.19 16.69
N GLN A 52 16.26 -2.31 18.01
CA GLN A 52 15.45 -1.37 18.77
C GLN A 52 16.02 0.05 18.63
N THR A 53 15.15 1.02 18.36
CA THR A 53 15.50 2.44 18.42
C THR A 53 15.61 2.89 19.87
N LEU A 54 16.73 3.52 20.20
CA LEU A 54 17.00 4.12 21.51
C LEU A 54 17.15 5.63 21.32
N THR A 55 16.62 6.40 22.27
CA THR A 55 16.77 7.86 22.33
C THR A 55 17.78 8.16 23.42
N LEU A 56 18.85 8.88 23.07
CA LEU A 56 19.94 9.21 23.98
C LEU A 56 19.94 10.73 24.21
N GLY A 57 19.86 11.16 25.46
CA GLY A 57 20.17 12.51 25.88
C GLY A 57 21.68 12.73 26.00
N ALA A 58 22.11 14.00 26.05
CA ALA A 58 23.53 14.37 26.15
C ALA A 58 24.23 13.81 27.40
N ASP A 59 23.49 13.63 28.49
CA ASP A 59 24.01 13.14 29.77
C ASP A 59 23.93 11.61 29.92
N ASP A 60 23.34 10.91 28.94
CA ASP A 60 23.27 9.45 28.96
C ASP A 60 24.66 8.86 28.75
N ARG A 61 25.07 7.93 29.62
CA ARG A 61 26.38 7.26 29.52
C ARG A 61 26.30 5.93 28.78
N THR A 62 25.56 4.97 29.34
CA THR A 62 25.46 3.61 28.79
C THR A 62 24.08 2.98 29.00
N PRO A 63 23.03 3.46 28.32
CA PRO A 63 21.70 2.87 28.48
C PRO A 63 21.66 1.44 27.96
N ALA A 64 20.97 0.57 28.69
CA ALA A 64 20.73 -0.80 28.29
C ALA A 64 19.49 -0.88 27.38
N CYS A 65 19.63 -1.58 26.27
CA CYS A 65 18.53 -1.96 25.41
C CYS A 65 17.62 -3.00 26.10
N SER A 66 16.35 -3.10 25.69
CA SER A 66 15.44 -4.14 26.20
C SER A 66 15.91 -5.59 25.94
N CYS A 67 16.85 -5.79 25.01
CA CYS A 67 17.47 -7.09 24.77
C CYS A 67 18.73 -7.35 25.62
N GLY A 68 19.10 -6.44 26.52
CA GLY A 68 20.29 -6.53 27.37
C GLY A 68 21.55 -5.89 26.78
N GLU A 69 21.55 -5.55 25.50
CA GLU A 69 22.69 -4.90 24.82
C GLU A 69 23.00 -3.52 25.43
N GLN A 70 24.26 -3.24 25.73
CA GLN A 70 24.71 -1.93 26.23
C GLN A 70 25.14 -1.02 25.09
N ILE A 71 24.69 0.23 25.10
CA ILE A 71 25.08 1.22 24.10
C ILE A 71 25.99 2.27 24.72
N ASP A 72 27.19 2.48 24.18
CA ASP A 72 28.11 3.54 24.61
C ASP A 72 27.65 4.91 24.07
N ALA A 73 26.72 5.54 24.80
CA ALA A 73 26.16 6.83 24.43
C ALA A 73 27.21 7.96 24.56
N ALA A 74 28.11 7.86 25.54
CA ALA A 74 29.19 8.83 25.74
C ALA A 74 30.11 8.91 24.52
N ALA A 75 30.57 7.76 24.00
CA ALA A 75 31.42 7.74 22.81
C ALA A 75 30.69 8.28 21.56
N ILE A 76 29.39 8.05 21.43
CA ILE A 76 28.58 8.57 20.32
C ILE A 76 28.47 10.10 20.41
N TRP A 77 28.19 10.64 21.59
CA TRP A 77 28.13 12.08 21.83
C TRP A 77 29.48 12.77 21.65
N GLU A 78 30.58 12.15 22.09
CA GLU A 78 31.93 12.64 21.86
C GLU A 78 32.23 12.77 20.36
N ARG A 79 31.99 11.70 19.58
CA ARG A 79 32.16 11.72 18.11
C ARG A 79 31.27 12.76 17.43
N ARG A 80 30.05 12.94 17.93
CA ARG A 80 29.12 13.96 17.41
C ARG A 80 29.64 15.37 17.68
N THR A 81 30.08 15.64 18.90
CA THR A 81 30.55 16.95 19.33
C THR A 81 31.83 17.34 18.59
N ALA A 82 32.82 16.45 18.56
CA ALA A 82 34.07 16.67 17.83
C ALA A 82 33.84 17.01 16.34
N ARG A 83 32.82 16.42 15.72
CA ARG A 83 32.42 16.71 14.34
C ARG A 83 31.74 18.07 14.20
N LEU A 84 30.86 18.45 15.12
CA LEU A 84 30.24 19.77 15.11
C LEU A 84 31.27 20.88 15.34
N ASP A 85 32.24 20.66 16.24
CA ASP A 85 33.29 21.62 16.57
C ASP A 85 34.19 21.92 15.36
N LYS A 86 34.49 20.91 14.53
CA LYS A 86 35.24 21.08 13.27
C LYS A 86 34.61 22.09 12.31
N TYR A 87 33.30 22.34 12.43
CA TYR A 87 32.52 23.21 11.55
C TYR A 87 31.69 24.25 12.32
N ALA A 88 32.08 24.55 13.57
CA ALA A 88 31.39 25.55 14.37
C ALA A 88 31.36 26.92 13.67
N GLU A 89 32.42 27.23 12.91
CA GLU A 89 32.52 28.41 12.05
C GLU A 89 33.21 28.04 10.72
N ALA A 90 32.53 28.27 9.59
CA ALA A 90 33.14 28.13 8.27
C ALA A 90 33.89 29.41 7.88
N ASN A 91 35.04 29.29 7.20
CA ASN A 91 35.79 30.45 6.71
C ASN A 91 34.90 31.30 5.76
N PRO A 92 34.73 32.61 6.01
CA PRO A 92 33.95 33.52 5.17
C PRO A 92 34.28 33.45 3.67
N ASP A 93 35.55 33.28 3.31
CA ASP A 93 35.97 33.16 1.90
C ASP A 93 35.40 31.91 1.24
N ARG A 94 35.34 30.81 2.00
CA ARG A 94 34.78 29.55 1.52
C ARG A 94 33.26 29.63 1.40
N ILE A 95 32.60 30.34 2.32
CA ILE A 95 31.15 30.62 2.24
C ILE A 95 30.85 31.50 1.03
N ALA A 96 31.63 32.55 0.78
CA ALA A 96 31.45 33.39 -0.40
C ALA A 96 31.58 32.59 -1.72
N GLN A 97 32.47 31.61 -1.76
CA GLN A 97 32.71 30.76 -2.94
C GLN A 97 31.75 29.58 -3.09
N GLN A 98 31.23 29.01 -1.99
CA GLN A 98 30.54 27.71 -1.99
C GLN A 98 29.17 27.71 -1.29
N GLY A 99 28.76 28.81 -0.65
CA GLY A 99 27.50 28.91 0.10
C GLY A 99 27.33 27.77 1.10
N CYS A 100 26.17 27.12 1.07
CA CYS A 100 25.86 25.95 1.90
C CYS A 100 26.85 24.78 1.70
N LEU A 101 27.50 24.69 0.52
CA LEU A 101 28.47 23.63 0.23
C LEU A 101 29.82 23.82 0.94
N ALA A 102 30.04 24.96 1.60
CA ALA A 102 31.18 25.16 2.48
C ALA A 102 31.15 24.18 3.67
N CYS A 103 29.96 23.87 4.18
CA CYS A 103 29.78 22.89 5.27
C CYS A 103 29.29 21.54 4.73
N HIS A 104 28.33 21.54 3.80
CA HIS A 104 27.69 20.33 3.28
C HIS A 104 28.31 19.85 1.96
N ARG A 105 28.94 18.69 1.96
CA ARG A 105 29.64 18.14 0.78
C ARG A 105 28.81 17.04 0.11
N ASP A 106 29.10 16.82 -1.18
CA ASP A 106 28.61 15.65 -1.93
C ASP A 106 27.08 15.52 -2.01
N ILE A 107 26.41 16.67 -2.18
CA ILE A 107 25.00 16.71 -2.53
C ILE A 107 24.88 16.41 -4.02
N ARG A 108 24.35 15.22 -4.34
CA ARG A 108 24.17 14.78 -5.72
C ARG A 108 23.15 15.67 -6.43
N VAL A 109 23.51 16.09 -7.63
CA VAL A 109 22.59 16.78 -8.52
C VAL A 109 21.65 15.77 -9.16
N ILE A 110 20.35 16.03 -9.07
CA ILE A 110 19.29 15.18 -9.63
C ILE A 110 19.36 15.17 -11.16
N ASN A 111 19.42 16.35 -11.77
CA ASN A 111 19.50 16.57 -13.21
C ASN A 111 20.03 17.99 -13.51
N ALA A 112 20.25 18.33 -14.78
CA ALA A 112 20.76 19.64 -15.19
C ALA A 112 19.93 20.83 -14.69
N LYS A 113 18.59 20.71 -14.63
CA LYS A 113 17.71 21.79 -14.12
C LYS A 113 17.94 22.03 -12.63
N MET A 114 18.08 20.97 -11.84
CA MET A 114 18.37 21.04 -10.41
C MET A 114 19.81 21.49 -10.15
N ALA A 115 20.73 21.20 -11.08
CA ALA A 115 22.10 21.74 -11.07
C ALA A 115 22.08 23.28 -11.15
N PHE A 116 21.29 23.81 -12.08
CA PHE A 116 21.10 25.24 -12.23
C PHE A 116 20.52 25.85 -10.96
N ILE A 117 19.42 25.29 -10.43
CA ILE A 117 18.78 25.78 -9.21
C ILE A 117 19.75 25.83 -8.04
N ARG A 118 20.58 24.79 -7.84
CA ARG A 118 21.58 24.72 -6.76
C ARG A 118 22.56 25.89 -6.75
N ASN A 119 22.80 26.52 -7.91
CA ASN A 119 23.78 27.61 -8.03
C ASN A 119 23.14 28.98 -8.30
N ILE A 120 21.82 29.12 -8.19
CA ILE A 120 21.16 30.44 -8.22
C ILE A 120 21.75 31.29 -7.09
N GLY A 121 22.21 32.50 -7.43
CA GLY A 121 22.87 33.42 -6.49
C GLY A 121 24.35 33.13 -6.22
N GLY A 122 24.92 32.08 -6.81
CA GLY A 122 26.32 31.66 -6.62
C GLY A 122 26.45 30.16 -6.32
N PRO A 123 27.66 29.58 -6.41
CA PRO A 123 27.83 28.15 -6.17
C PRO A 123 27.33 27.73 -4.78
N GLY A 124 26.44 26.73 -4.74
CA GLY A 124 25.89 26.19 -3.49
C GLY A 124 24.93 27.10 -2.71
N LYS A 125 24.68 28.34 -3.17
CA LYS A 125 23.74 29.26 -2.50
C LYS A 125 22.28 28.95 -2.81
N GLY A 126 22.00 28.33 -3.95
CA GLY A 126 20.65 28.01 -4.40
C GLY A 126 19.93 26.94 -3.57
N CYS A 127 20.59 26.30 -2.60
CA CYS A 127 19.94 25.41 -1.63
C CYS A 127 18.79 26.11 -0.88
N VAL A 128 18.91 27.42 -0.63
CA VAL A 128 17.89 28.23 0.06
C VAL A 128 16.61 28.41 -0.75
N VAL A 129 16.63 28.13 -2.06
CA VAL A 129 15.41 28.13 -2.89
C VAL A 129 14.40 27.14 -2.33
N CYS A 130 14.86 25.95 -1.93
CA CYS A 130 14.03 24.92 -1.33
C CYS A 130 13.98 25.05 0.20
N HIS A 131 15.14 25.30 0.82
CA HIS A 131 15.31 25.20 2.27
C HIS A 131 15.09 26.51 3.03
N GLU A 132 15.05 27.68 2.37
CA GLU A 132 14.73 28.99 3.00
C GLU A 132 15.63 29.42 4.18
N GLY A 133 16.84 28.86 4.31
CA GLY A 133 17.86 29.32 5.25
C GLY A 133 18.70 30.48 4.70
N ASP A 134 19.81 30.79 5.37
CA ASP A 134 20.80 31.81 4.95
C ASP A 134 22.08 31.14 4.41
N ALA A 135 22.34 31.31 3.11
CA ALA A 135 23.51 30.73 2.44
C ALA A 135 24.81 31.51 2.70
N ASP A 136 24.72 32.73 3.23
CA ASP A 136 25.85 33.63 3.45
C ASP A 136 26.30 33.65 4.92
N ALA A 137 25.53 33.04 5.83
CA ALA A 137 25.88 32.92 7.23
C ALA A 137 27.02 31.92 7.48
N ALA A 138 28.04 32.37 8.22
CA ALA A 138 29.21 31.54 8.57
C ALA A 138 28.97 30.58 9.74
N ARG A 139 27.87 30.76 10.48
CA ARG A 139 27.53 29.97 11.68
C ARG A 139 26.27 29.16 11.47
N ARG A 140 26.27 27.92 11.96
CA ARG A 140 25.17 26.95 11.85
C ARG A 140 23.80 27.53 12.23
N ASP A 141 23.69 28.16 13.40
CA ASP A 141 22.39 28.60 13.91
C ASP A 141 21.80 29.74 13.08
N ALA A 142 22.66 30.64 12.58
CA ALA A 142 22.24 31.70 11.66
C ALA A 142 21.88 31.14 10.28
N ALA A 143 22.71 30.25 9.72
CA ALA A 143 22.47 29.63 8.42
C ALA A 143 21.17 28.80 8.37
N HIS A 144 20.82 28.16 9.48
CA HIS A 144 19.62 27.33 9.59
C HIS A 144 18.43 28.04 10.23
N GLN A 145 18.54 29.34 10.56
CA GLN A 145 17.43 30.09 11.12
C GLN A 145 16.28 30.17 10.11
N GLY A 146 15.08 29.71 10.49
CA GLY A 146 13.92 29.68 9.59
C GLY A 146 13.97 28.62 8.49
N MET A 147 15.01 27.77 8.46
CA MET A 147 15.19 26.77 7.42
C MET A 147 14.09 25.69 7.43
N ILE A 148 13.51 25.44 6.27
CA ILE A 148 12.67 24.27 5.99
C ILE A 148 13.56 23.03 5.89
N ARG A 149 13.50 22.19 6.93
CA ARG A 149 14.29 20.96 7.01
C ARG A 149 13.91 19.93 5.95
N ASN A 150 12.62 19.75 5.69
CA ASN A 150 12.10 18.86 4.65
C ASN A 150 11.27 19.68 3.64
N PRO A 151 11.88 20.15 2.53
CA PRO A 151 11.17 20.94 1.53
C PRO A 151 10.14 20.15 0.73
N ALA A 152 10.14 18.82 0.88
CA ALA A 152 9.19 17.92 0.24
C ALA A 152 8.03 17.51 1.17
N ASP A 153 7.97 18.01 2.41
CA ASP A 153 6.83 17.77 3.30
C ASP A 153 5.55 18.35 2.67
N LEU A 154 4.45 17.58 2.70
CA LEU A 154 3.18 18.03 2.12
C LEU A 154 2.64 19.27 2.84
N TRP A 155 2.80 19.40 4.15
CA TRP A 155 2.37 20.61 4.88
C TRP A 155 3.08 21.87 4.42
N GLU A 156 4.31 21.72 3.96
CA GLU A 156 5.11 22.81 3.41
C GLU A 156 4.77 23.07 1.95
N CYS A 157 4.57 22.00 1.18
CA CYS A 157 4.15 22.09 -0.20
C CYS A 157 2.75 22.72 -0.36
N SER A 158 1.78 22.39 0.51
CA SER A 158 0.43 22.98 0.46
C SER A 158 0.44 24.49 0.75
N LYS A 159 1.47 25.00 1.44
CA LYS A 159 1.71 26.45 1.64
C LYS A 159 2.43 27.10 0.45
N GLY A 160 2.76 26.35 -0.60
CA GLY A 160 3.54 26.86 -1.73
C GLY A 160 5.04 26.95 -1.50
N ARG A 161 5.56 26.34 -0.43
CA ARG A 161 6.99 26.38 -0.08
C ARG A 161 7.72 25.13 -0.56
N GLY A 162 9.05 25.16 -0.45
CA GLY A 162 9.89 24.02 -0.82
C GLY A 162 9.68 23.57 -2.27
N CYS A 163 9.40 22.27 -2.47
CA CYS A 163 9.17 21.68 -3.78
C CYS A 163 7.96 22.29 -4.52
N ALA A 164 6.97 22.82 -3.81
CA ALA A 164 5.77 23.40 -4.42
C ALA A 164 6.03 24.68 -5.22
N LYS A 165 7.16 25.37 -4.96
CA LYS A 165 7.58 26.54 -5.76
C LYS A 165 7.72 26.22 -7.25
N CYS A 166 7.93 24.96 -7.61
CA CYS A 166 8.08 24.53 -9.01
C CYS A 166 7.09 23.43 -9.44
N HIS A 167 6.58 22.64 -8.48
CA HIS A 167 5.79 21.45 -8.77
C HIS A 167 4.29 21.62 -8.47
N SER A 168 3.85 22.83 -8.08
CA SER A 168 2.43 23.17 -7.89
C SER A 168 1.89 23.97 -9.09
N ARG A 169 0.58 24.22 -9.10
CA ARG A 169 -0.07 25.12 -10.06
C ARG A 169 -0.05 26.57 -9.60
N ASN A 170 -0.34 26.80 -8.31
CA ASN A 170 -0.38 28.11 -7.69
C ASN A 170 -0.28 27.95 -6.15
N PRO A 171 0.65 28.63 -5.46
CA PRO A 171 1.70 29.49 -6.02
C PRO A 171 2.85 28.64 -6.57
N SER A 172 3.18 28.87 -7.84
CA SER A 172 4.38 28.32 -8.46
C SER A 172 5.15 29.45 -9.12
N VAL A 173 6.45 29.53 -8.87
CA VAL A 173 7.32 30.48 -9.57
C VAL A 173 7.66 30.00 -10.98
N ILE A 174 7.51 28.70 -11.25
CA ILE A 174 7.72 28.09 -12.56
C ILE A 174 6.80 26.87 -12.75
N ASP A 175 6.18 26.74 -13.92
CA ASP A 175 5.42 25.53 -14.27
C ASP A 175 6.37 24.45 -14.81
N VAL A 176 6.70 23.45 -14.00
CA VAL A 176 7.57 22.33 -14.41
C VAL A 176 6.75 21.14 -14.91
N MET A 177 6.94 20.82 -16.18
CA MET A 177 6.52 19.56 -16.77
C MET A 177 7.62 18.51 -16.67
N SER A 178 7.28 17.32 -16.18
CA SER A 178 8.18 16.16 -16.11
C SER A 178 7.79 15.14 -17.17
N THR A 179 8.72 14.80 -18.06
CA THR A 179 8.55 13.73 -19.06
C THR A 179 9.25 12.43 -18.66
N ALA A 180 9.73 12.34 -17.41
CA ALA A 180 10.62 11.25 -16.99
C ALA A 180 9.93 9.88 -16.92
N THR A 181 8.62 9.87 -16.68
CA THR A 181 7.82 8.64 -16.52
C THR A 181 6.68 8.54 -17.52
N ASP A 182 6.41 9.63 -18.24
CA ASP A 182 5.38 9.72 -19.27
C ASP A 182 5.91 10.66 -20.37
N PRO A 183 6.00 10.20 -21.62
CA PRO A 183 6.59 10.98 -22.70
C PRO A 183 5.75 12.22 -23.09
N LEU A 184 4.46 12.28 -22.73
CA LEU A 184 3.60 13.44 -22.98
C LEU A 184 3.74 14.54 -21.91
N GLY A 185 4.35 14.20 -20.78
CA GLY A 185 4.66 15.15 -19.72
C GLY A 185 3.54 15.28 -18.68
N GLN A 186 3.96 15.26 -17.41
CA GLN A 186 3.10 15.30 -16.23
C GLN A 186 3.35 16.58 -15.43
N ARG A 187 2.28 17.18 -14.88
CA ARG A 187 2.31 18.47 -14.17
C ARG A 187 1.58 18.41 -12.82
N PHE A 188 1.73 19.48 -12.05
CA PHE A 188 0.95 19.79 -10.84
C PHE A 188 0.94 18.66 -9.80
N HIS A 189 2.09 18.03 -9.59
CA HIS A 189 2.25 16.86 -8.73
C HIS A 189 1.78 17.11 -7.30
N VAL A 190 1.97 18.32 -6.74
CA VAL A 190 1.53 18.64 -5.37
C VAL A 190 0.02 18.42 -5.21
N TYR A 191 -0.79 19.05 -6.07
CA TYR A 191 -2.25 18.94 -6.03
C TYR A 191 -2.72 17.48 -6.13
N ARG A 192 -2.09 16.72 -7.03
CA ARG A 192 -2.44 15.32 -7.29
C ARG A 192 -2.08 14.42 -6.11
N VAL A 193 -0.87 14.56 -5.56
CA VAL A 193 -0.38 13.72 -4.47
C VAL A 193 -1.24 13.90 -3.22
N GLU A 194 -1.67 15.12 -2.90
CA GLU A 194 -2.59 15.38 -1.78
C GLU A 194 -3.90 14.57 -1.86
N ARG A 195 -4.38 14.31 -3.07
CA ARG A 195 -5.65 13.59 -3.37
C ARG A 195 -5.44 12.10 -3.66
N SER A 196 -4.20 11.68 -3.89
CA SER A 196 -3.85 10.28 -4.11
C SER A 196 -4.13 9.40 -2.88
N LEU A 197 -4.34 8.11 -3.12
CA LEU A 197 -4.50 7.12 -2.04
C LEU A 197 -3.30 7.02 -1.11
N MET A 198 -2.10 7.38 -1.58
CA MET A 198 -0.88 7.40 -0.75
C MET A 198 -0.95 8.47 0.35
N SER A 199 -1.73 9.54 0.13
CA SER A 199 -1.96 10.61 1.10
C SER A 199 -3.25 10.39 1.89
N THR A 200 -4.35 10.05 1.20
CA THR A 200 -5.68 9.98 1.80
C THR A 200 -5.92 8.67 2.56
N GLN A 201 -5.30 7.56 2.13
CA GLN A 201 -5.49 6.19 2.64
C GLN A 201 -6.95 5.72 2.75
N MET A 202 -7.87 6.31 1.98
CA MET A 202 -9.31 6.04 2.08
C MET A 202 -9.65 4.55 1.98
N GLY A 203 -8.96 3.79 1.12
CA GLY A 203 -9.25 2.36 0.91
C GLY A 203 -9.13 1.53 2.17
N ILE A 204 -7.94 1.52 2.80
CA ILE A 204 -7.69 0.74 4.02
C ILE A 204 -8.54 1.26 5.19
N LEU A 205 -8.67 2.58 5.32
CA LEU A 205 -9.43 3.21 6.38
C LEU A 205 -10.89 2.78 6.36
N ASN A 206 -11.57 3.04 5.26
CA ASN A 206 -13.00 2.80 5.17
C ASN A 206 -13.33 1.31 5.12
N ASN A 207 -12.46 0.47 4.53
CA ASN A 207 -12.67 -0.98 4.59
C ASN A 207 -12.63 -1.49 6.04
N ALA A 208 -11.72 -0.99 6.88
CA ALA A 208 -11.67 -1.37 8.30
C ALA A 208 -12.93 -0.91 9.06
N LEU A 209 -13.40 0.32 8.82
CA LEU A 209 -14.60 0.85 9.47
C LEU A 209 -15.88 0.13 9.00
N ALA A 210 -15.99 -0.15 7.69
CA ALA A 210 -17.16 -0.80 7.11
C ALA A 210 -17.28 -2.27 7.54
N ALA A 211 -16.16 -3.01 7.57
CA ALA A 211 -16.12 -4.38 8.08
C ALA A 211 -16.69 -4.46 9.50
N ASN A 212 -16.37 -3.48 10.35
CA ASN A 212 -16.74 -3.48 11.76
C ASN A 212 -18.04 -2.71 12.06
N GLY A 213 -18.79 -2.31 11.02
CA GLY A 213 -20.11 -1.69 11.17
C GLY A 213 -20.10 -0.30 11.80
N LEU A 214 -19.03 0.48 11.60
CA LEU A 214 -18.98 1.91 11.96
C LEU A 214 -19.56 2.79 10.84
N ILE A 215 -19.46 2.33 9.59
CA ILE A 215 -20.05 2.96 8.41
C ILE A 215 -20.75 1.91 7.53
N PRO A 216 -21.72 2.29 6.69
CA PRO A 216 -22.31 1.35 5.74
C PRO A 216 -21.30 0.90 4.68
N ILE A 217 -21.37 -0.37 4.28
CA ILE A 217 -20.57 -0.94 3.20
C ILE A 217 -20.71 -0.08 1.93
N GLY A 218 -19.58 0.24 1.28
CA GLY A 218 -19.53 1.06 0.06
C GLY A 218 -19.50 2.59 0.23
N THR A 219 -19.81 3.14 1.41
CA THR A 219 -19.97 4.61 1.56
C THR A 219 -18.67 5.41 1.64
N ARG A 220 -17.55 4.77 2.01
CA ARG A 220 -16.17 5.30 2.07
C ARG A 220 -15.99 6.82 2.28
N PRO A 221 -16.51 7.40 3.37
CA PRO A 221 -16.54 8.86 3.53
C PRO A 221 -15.25 9.47 4.09
N TYR A 222 -14.36 8.69 4.70
CA TYR A 222 -13.24 9.24 5.47
C TYR A 222 -11.89 9.15 4.74
N ALA A 223 -11.04 10.16 4.94
CA ALA A 223 -9.62 10.18 4.64
C ALA A 223 -8.82 10.48 5.92
N ASN A 224 -7.50 10.47 5.85
CA ASN A 224 -6.64 10.84 6.98
C ASN A 224 -6.84 12.30 7.42
N PHE A 225 -7.04 13.20 6.46
CA PHE A 225 -7.30 14.62 6.63
C PHE A 225 -8.44 15.02 5.68
N ASP A 226 -9.07 16.16 5.94
CA ASP A 226 -10.06 16.72 5.04
C ASP A 226 -9.45 16.95 3.66
N CYS A 227 -10.15 16.50 2.62
CA CYS A 227 -9.65 16.56 1.26
C CYS A 227 -10.80 16.80 0.29
N ASP A 228 -10.75 17.93 -0.42
CA ASP A 228 -11.70 18.32 -1.44
C ASP A 228 -11.07 18.27 -2.84
N ASP A 229 -11.88 18.05 -3.86
CA ASP A 229 -11.47 18.14 -5.26
C ASP A 229 -12.30 19.18 -6.01
N PRO A 230 -11.89 20.46 -5.96
CA PRO A 230 -12.62 21.55 -6.60
C PRO A 230 -12.51 21.56 -8.14
N LEU A 231 -11.63 20.76 -8.73
CA LEU A 231 -11.40 20.75 -10.18
C LEU A 231 -12.37 19.82 -10.94
N GLY A 232 -13.16 19.02 -10.21
CA GLY A 232 -14.18 18.17 -10.79
C GLY A 232 -13.62 16.86 -11.36
N PRO A 233 -14.47 16.07 -12.05
CA PRO A 233 -14.16 14.67 -12.40
C PRO A 233 -13.18 14.50 -13.57
N VAL A 234 -12.83 15.59 -14.27
CA VAL A 234 -11.91 15.53 -15.40
C VAL A 234 -10.49 15.51 -14.84
N PRO A 235 -9.71 14.44 -15.10
CA PRO A 235 -8.32 14.35 -14.67
C PRO A 235 -7.49 15.58 -15.05
N LEU A 236 -6.61 16.01 -14.15
CA LEU A 236 -5.73 17.16 -14.36
C LEU A 236 -4.57 16.83 -15.33
N THR A 237 -4.32 15.54 -15.56
CA THR A 237 -3.21 15.03 -16.36
C THR A 237 -3.62 13.73 -17.08
N GLY A 238 -2.82 13.33 -18.07
CA GLY A 238 -3.11 12.21 -18.96
C GLY A 238 -3.60 12.65 -20.34
N THR A 239 -3.83 11.69 -21.23
CA THR A 239 -4.29 11.96 -22.60
C THR A 239 -5.74 12.44 -22.62
N GLN A 240 -6.15 13.05 -23.72
CA GLN A 240 -7.57 13.39 -23.93
C GLN A 240 -8.46 12.14 -24.02
N THR A 241 -7.90 10.99 -24.42
CA THR A 241 -8.59 9.69 -24.39
C THR A 241 -8.80 9.22 -22.96
N TYR A 242 -7.76 9.28 -22.12
CA TYR A 242 -7.84 8.96 -20.70
C TYR A 242 -8.85 9.86 -19.97
N ALA A 243 -8.74 11.17 -20.14
CA ALA A 243 -9.64 12.11 -19.48
C ALA A 243 -11.12 11.88 -19.84
N ARG A 244 -11.40 11.57 -21.12
CA ARG A 244 -12.75 11.20 -21.57
C ARG A 244 -13.22 9.88 -20.97
N TRP A 245 -12.36 8.85 -20.99
CA TRP A 245 -12.68 7.53 -20.46
C TRP A 245 -13.00 7.60 -18.96
N VAL A 246 -12.19 8.30 -18.17
CA VAL A 246 -12.39 8.45 -16.72
C VAL A 246 -13.69 9.20 -16.42
N ALA A 247 -13.94 10.31 -17.11
CA ALA A 247 -15.17 11.08 -16.93
C ALA A 247 -16.42 10.25 -17.26
N GLU A 248 -16.36 9.45 -18.33
CA GLU A 248 -17.44 8.54 -18.73
C GLU A 248 -17.63 7.40 -17.72
N ALA A 249 -16.56 6.78 -17.26
CA ALA A 249 -16.61 5.70 -16.25
C ALA A 249 -17.17 6.18 -14.90
N ILE A 250 -16.87 7.42 -14.50
CA ILE A 250 -17.48 8.07 -13.33
C ILE A 250 -18.97 8.32 -13.57
N ALA A 251 -19.34 8.87 -14.73
CA ALA A 251 -20.73 9.17 -15.07
C ALA A 251 -21.61 7.91 -15.13
N GLN A 252 -21.05 6.77 -15.56
CA GLN A 252 -21.73 5.48 -15.59
C GLN A 252 -21.73 4.74 -14.24
N GLY A 253 -21.07 5.30 -13.21
CA GLY A 253 -20.99 4.69 -11.88
C GLY A 253 -20.09 3.45 -11.81
N CYS A 254 -19.27 3.19 -12.83
CA CYS A 254 -18.21 2.17 -12.71
C CYS A 254 -17.15 2.64 -11.70
N ILE A 255 -16.67 3.89 -11.88
CA ILE A 255 -15.63 4.46 -11.02
C ILE A 255 -16.30 5.29 -9.93
N ASP A 256 -16.06 4.90 -8.69
CA ASP A 256 -16.42 5.71 -7.53
C ASP A 256 -15.39 6.84 -7.38
N ARG A 257 -15.83 8.10 -7.56
CA ARG A 257 -15.06 9.31 -7.30
C ARG A 257 -15.72 10.09 -6.16
N ARG A 258 -14.90 10.70 -5.30
CA ARG A 258 -15.35 11.62 -4.26
C ARG A 258 -15.02 13.06 -4.61
N GLU A 259 -15.99 13.95 -4.41
CA GLU A 259 -15.76 15.39 -4.42
C GLU A 259 -15.13 15.88 -3.12
N TYR A 260 -15.44 15.18 -2.03
CA TYR A 260 -14.95 15.48 -0.69
C TYR A 260 -14.80 14.20 0.12
N ALA A 261 -13.75 14.14 0.92
CA ALA A 261 -13.52 13.12 1.94
C ALA A 261 -13.28 13.81 3.29
N SER A 262 -14.05 13.44 4.30
CA SER A 262 -13.91 14.00 5.65
C SER A 262 -12.69 13.43 6.35
N GLN A 263 -12.02 14.23 7.17
CA GLN A 263 -11.04 13.71 8.12
C GLN A 263 -11.65 12.63 9.03
N LEU A 264 -10.88 11.57 9.28
CA LEU A 264 -11.24 10.56 10.28
C LEU A 264 -11.40 11.21 11.66
N PRO A 265 -12.50 10.96 12.40
CA PRO A 265 -12.71 11.54 13.71
C PRO A 265 -11.55 11.29 14.68
N THR A 266 -11.36 12.21 15.63
CA THR A 266 -10.46 12.00 16.77
C THR A 266 -10.96 10.86 17.64
N SER A 267 -10.12 10.34 18.53
CA SER A 267 -10.53 9.31 19.49
C SER A 267 -11.74 9.74 20.33
N GLU A 268 -11.78 11.00 20.77
CA GLU A 268 -12.91 11.57 21.52
C GLU A 268 -14.20 11.61 20.69
N GLN A 269 -14.16 12.19 19.50
CA GLN A 269 -15.31 12.24 18.58
C GLN A 269 -15.80 10.84 18.20
N ALA A 270 -14.89 9.87 18.04
CA ALA A 270 -15.25 8.49 17.77
C ALA A 270 -15.99 7.84 18.94
N ARG A 271 -15.58 8.13 20.18
CA ARG A 271 -16.25 7.64 21.39
C ARG A 271 -17.64 8.25 21.54
N GLU A 272 -17.79 9.54 21.30
CA GLU A 272 -19.10 10.21 21.31
C GLU A 272 -20.04 9.61 20.26
N ARG A 273 -19.52 9.34 19.06
CA ARG A 273 -20.33 8.88 17.92
C ARG A 273 -20.72 7.41 17.98
N TRP A 274 -19.79 6.52 18.36
CA TRP A 274 -19.99 5.08 18.26
C TRP A 274 -19.95 4.34 19.60
N GLY A 275 -19.48 4.99 20.67
CA GLY A 275 -19.25 4.36 21.96
C GLY A 275 -18.15 3.30 21.96
N LEU A 276 -17.66 2.94 23.14
CA LEU A 276 -16.89 1.69 23.29
C LEU A 276 -17.86 0.49 23.26
N PRO A 277 -17.43 -0.67 22.73
CA PRO A 277 -16.09 -0.95 22.20
C PRO A 277 -15.84 -0.48 20.76
N LYS A 278 -16.86 -0.14 19.96
CA LYS A 278 -16.71 0.12 18.51
C LYS A 278 -15.71 1.24 18.17
N ALA A 279 -15.67 2.31 18.96
CA ALA A 279 -14.74 3.43 18.78
C ALA A 279 -13.26 2.99 18.76
N MET A 280 -12.92 1.86 19.38
CA MET A 280 -11.57 1.29 19.36
C MET A 280 -11.04 1.04 17.93
N MET A 281 -11.93 0.82 16.95
CA MET A 281 -11.52 0.59 15.57
C MET A 281 -10.96 1.86 14.91
N VAL A 282 -11.42 3.03 15.33
CA VAL A 282 -10.84 4.32 14.92
C VAL A 282 -9.46 4.46 15.53
N ASP A 283 -9.33 4.18 16.83
CA ASP A 283 -8.05 4.22 17.54
C ASP A 283 -7.03 3.23 16.96
N TYR A 284 -7.45 2.02 16.61
CA TYR A 284 -6.62 1.03 15.95
C TYR A 284 -6.04 1.59 14.65
N TYR A 285 -6.88 2.20 13.81
CA TYR A 285 -6.40 2.84 12.59
C TYR A 285 -5.40 3.97 12.87
N ARG A 286 -5.76 4.92 13.75
CA ARG A 286 -4.95 6.10 14.07
C ARG A 286 -3.58 5.74 14.67
N LYS A 287 -3.49 4.63 15.39
CA LYS A 287 -2.28 4.20 16.12
C LYS A 287 -1.44 3.16 15.39
N GLU A 288 -2.02 2.35 14.50
CA GLU A 288 -1.30 1.31 13.77
C GLU A 288 -1.24 1.51 12.25
N CYS A 289 -2.33 1.93 11.59
CA CYS A 289 -2.43 1.96 10.12
C CYS A 289 -1.98 3.30 9.53
N ALA A 290 -2.34 4.38 10.20
CA ALA A 290 -2.06 5.75 9.79
C ALA A 290 -0.57 6.09 9.64
N ARG A 291 0.34 5.33 10.26
CA ARG A 291 1.79 5.56 10.18
C ARG A 291 2.37 5.59 8.76
N CYS A 292 1.67 5.00 7.79
CA CYS A 292 2.16 4.83 6.41
C CYS A 292 1.78 6.00 5.49
N HIS A 293 0.95 6.96 5.90
CA HIS A 293 0.51 8.03 5.00
C HIS A 293 1.63 9.04 4.69
N ASN A 294 1.53 9.71 3.54
CA ASN A 294 2.54 10.67 3.09
C ASN A 294 2.60 11.98 3.89
N TRP A 295 1.58 12.33 4.68
CA TRP A 295 1.58 13.56 5.51
C TRP A 295 2.54 13.55 6.71
N GLY A 296 3.20 12.42 6.98
CA GLY A 296 4.16 12.29 8.08
C GLY A 296 5.23 11.26 7.76
N ALA A 297 6.29 11.22 8.54
CA ALA A 297 7.45 10.36 8.38
C ALA A 297 7.26 8.94 8.95
N GLY A 298 6.20 8.70 9.73
CA GLY A 298 5.87 7.36 10.23
C GLY A 298 6.77 6.85 11.37
N LYS A 299 6.80 5.52 11.56
CA LYS A 299 7.50 4.85 12.67
C LYS A 299 9.01 4.98 12.53
N ASN A 300 9.68 5.34 13.62
CA ASN A 300 11.15 5.29 13.70
C ASN A 300 11.63 3.86 14.03
N GLN A 301 11.36 2.92 13.14
CA GLN A 301 11.71 1.50 13.28
C GLN A 301 12.47 1.00 12.04
N ARG A 302 13.33 -0.01 12.20
CA ARG A 302 14.04 -0.65 11.09
C ARG A 302 13.07 -1.08 9.98
N GLY A 303 13.35 -0.65 8.74
CA GLY A 303 12.50 -0.81 7.56
C GLY A 303 11.50 0.34 7.36
N ASP A 304 10.95 0.91 8.42
CA ASP A 304 9.86 1.89 8.31
C ASP A 304 10.35 3.34 8.08
N ARG A 305 11.65 3.62 8.28
CA ARG A 305 12.18 4.98 8.53
C ARG A 305 11.74 6.11 7.59
N ARG A 306 12.26 6.42 6.39
CA ARG A 306 11.75 7.49 5.47
C ARG A 306 11.55 8.96 5.95
N GLY A 307 11.41 9.84 4.96
CA GLY A 307 10.93 11.22 5.10
C GLY A 307 9.39 11.34 4.96
N ALA A 308 8.89 12.57 5.08
CA ALA A 308 7.48 12.91 4.83
C ALA A 308 7.29 13.54 3.44
N GLY A 309 6.06 13.50 2.92
CA GLY A 309 5.66 14.00 1.62
C GLY A 309 6.44 13.38 0.47
N CYS A 310 6.87 14.17 -0.52
CA CYS A 310 7.55 13.62 -1.71
C CYS A 310 8.87 12.92 -1.34
N ALA A 311 9.51 13.31 -0.23
CA ALA A 311 10.72 12.66 0.27
C ALA A 311 10.47 11.25 0.83
N SER A 312 9.22 10.84 1.05
CA SER A 312 8.90 9.46 1.44
C SER A 312 9.31 8.45 0.37
N CYS A 313 9.25 8.85 -0.91
CA CYS A 313 9.61 8.02 -2.06
C CYS A 313 10.90 8.50 -2.73
N HIS A 314 11.08 9.81 -2.88
CA HIS A 314 12.14 10.37 -3.71
C HIS A 314 13.48 10.55 -2.99
N VAL A 315 13.54 10.48 -1.66
CA VAL A 315 14.81 10.53 -0.93
C VAL A 315 15.17 9.11 -0.49
N PRO A 316 16.33 8.55 -0.90
CA PRO A 316 16.68 7.17 -0.59
C PRO A 316 17.03 7.03 0.89
N TYR A 317 16.52 5.97 1.51
CA TYR A 317 16.86 5.53 2.86
C TYR A 317 17.26 4.04 2.79
N SER A 318 18.25 3.62 3.57
CA SER A 318 18.44 2.19 3.85
C SER A 318 17.40 1.70 4.87
N ASN A 319 17.27 0.38 5.03
CA ASN A 319 16.40 -0.19 6.08
C ASN A 319 16.84 0.23 7.48
N ASP A 320 18.14 0.44 7.67
CA ASP A 320 18.73 0.87 8.94
C ASP A 320 18.72 2.41 9.07
N ALA A 321 18.68 3.14 7.95
CA ALA A 321 18.56 4.60 7.86
C ALA A 321 19.71 5.35 8.54
N TYR A 322 20.92 4.86 8.33
CA TYR A 322 22.15 5.59 8.57
C TYR A 322 22.50 6.46 7.37
N TYR A 323 23.22 7.54 7.63
CA TYR A 323 23.82 8.33 6.57
C TYR A 323 25.12 7.64 6.11
N GLU A 324 25.19 7.32 4.82
CA GLU A 324 26.31 6.63 4.18
C GLU A 324 26.99 7.51 3.10
N GLY A 325 26.61 8.80 3.02
CA GLY A 325 27.26 9.76 2.14
C GLY A 325 28.56 10.34 2.71
N THR A 326 29.14 11.29 1.97
CA THR A 326 30.44 11.89 2.33
C THR A 326 30.35 13.26 3.02
N ASP A 327 29.14 13.78 3.29
CA ASP A 327 28.96 14.98 4.13
C ASP A 327 29.59 14.74 5.52
N GLU A 328 30.62 15.53 5.82
CA GLU A 328 31.42 15.39 7.04
C GLU A 328 30.71 15.93 8.28
N VAL A 329 29.63 16.70 8.14
CA VAL A 329 28.87 17.28 9.25
C VAL A 329 27.80 16.30 9.72
N LEU A 330 27.23 15.50 8.82
CA LEU A 330 26.17 14.55 9.14
C LEU A 330 26.68 13.32 9.91
N SER A 331 25.86 12.85 10.85
CA SER A 331 26.22 11.73 11.73
C SER A 331 26.05 10.39 11.05
N ARG A 332 27.07 9.54 11.17
CA ARG A 332 27.04 8.14 10.75
C ARG A 332 26.57 7.18 11.84
N ASP A 333 26.53 7.66 13.09
CA ASP A 333 26.06 6.89 14.25
C ASP A 333 24.55 7.08 14.51
N GLU A 334 23.94 8.12 13.94
CA GLU A 334 22.51 8.41 14.14
C GLU A 334 21.66 7.76 13.05
N ILE A 335 20.53 7.18 13.47
CA ILE A 335 19.50 6.69 12.56
C ILE A 335 18.53 7.80 12.14
N ARG A 336 17.57 7.44 11.28
CA ARG A 336 16.54 8.35 10.71
C ARG A 336 17.18 9.41 9.80
N LYS A 337 18.31 9.06 9.19
CA LYS A 337 18.96 9.85 8.16
C LYS A 337 18.69 9.23 6.78
N PRO A 338 18.56 10.04 5.72
CA PRO A 338 18.60 9.50 4.38
C PRO A 338 19.95 8.84 4.14
N LEU A 339 19.98 7.86 3.23
CA LEU A 339 21.20 7.16 2.83
C LEU A 339 22.28 8.17 2.38
N ARG A 340 21.84 9.19 1.65
CA ARG A 340 22.64 10.34 1.20
C ARG A 340 21.69 11.49 0.88
N HIS A 341 22.23 12.72 0.78
CA HIS A 341 21.44 13.87 0.34
C HIS A 341 21.26 13.79 -1.19
N GLU A 342 20.29 12.99 -1.62
CA GLU A 342 19.94 12.74 -3.01
C GLU A 342 18.43 12.71 -3.17
N ILE A 343 17.95 13.07 -4.36
CA ILE A 343 16.57 12.85 -4.78
C ILE A 343 16.62 11.99 -6.05
N THR A 344 15.85 10.90 -6.08
CA THR A 344 15.72 9.98 -7.20
C THR A 344 14.31 9.99 -7.76
N ILE A 345 14.16 9.87 -9.07
CA ILE A 345 12.88 9.64 -9.76
C ILE A 345 12.64 8.15 -10.05
N ALA A 346 13.58 7.31 -9.65
CA ALA A 346 13.60 5.86 -9.82
C ALA A 346 13.74 5.20 -8.43
N PRO A 347 12.69 5.26 -7.59
CA PRO A 347 12.73 4.59 -6.30
C PRO A 347 12.75 3.07 -6.52
N GLY A 348 13.70 2.37 -5.90
CA GLY A 348 13.67 0.90 -5.84
C GLY A 348 12.60 0.39 -4.87
N SER A 349 12.25 -0.89 -4.94
CA SER A 349 11.14 -1.49 -4.18
C SER A 349 11.27 -1.35 -2.67
N VAL A 350 12.49 -1.21 -2.13
CA VAL A 350 12.74 -0.91 -0.72
C VAL A 350 12.04 0.36 -0.23
N MET A 351 11.79 1.33 -1.11
CA MET A 351 11.05 2.55 -0.76
C MET A 351 9.55 2.29 -0.67
N CYS A 352 9.01 1.38 -1.50
CA CYS A 352 7.62 0.97 -1.48
C CYS A 352 7.29 0.07 -0.27
N THR A 353 8.19 -0.85 0.08
CA THR A 353 8.01 -1.78 1.21
C THR A 353 8.07 -1.09 2.59
N ARG A 354 8.46 0.18 2.68
CA ARG A 354 8.31 0.94 3.93
C ARG A 354 6.85 1.07 4.38
N CYS A 355 5.93 1.03 3.43
CA CYS A 355 4.49 1.17 3.67
C CYS A 355 3.70 -0.08 3.25
N HIS A 356 4.08 -0.74 2.14
CA HIS A 356 3.34 -1.85 1.53
C HIS A 356 3.62 -3.23 2.17
N THR A 357 3.73 -3.28 3.50
CA THR A 357 4.10 -4.49 4.29
C THR A 357 3.05 -4.88 5.33
N ARG A 358 1.91 -4.19 5.30
CA ARG A 358 0.69 -4.51 6.07
C ARG A 358 -0.51 -4.58 5.12
N GLY A 359 -1.70 -4.84 5.68
CA GLY A 359 -2.92 -4.98 4.89
C GLY A 359 -2.79 -6.14 3.89
N LYS A 360 -2.82 -5.83 2.59
CA LYS A 360 -2.64 -6.81 1.49
C LYS A 360 -1.22 -7.39 1.38
N ARG A 361 -0.21 -6.82 2.09
CA ARG A 361 1.20 -7.29 2.12
C ARG A 361 1.90 -7.34 0.75
N ILE A 362 1.39 -6.60 -0.22
CA ILE A 362 1.84 -6.67 -1.63
C ILE A 362 3.35 -6.46 -1.81
N GLY A 363 3.97 -5.54 -1.07
CA GLY A 363 5.39 -5.24 -1.22
C GLY A 363 6.27 -6.39 -0.73
N THR A 364 5.96 -6.97 0.42
CA THR A 364 6.68 -8.16 0.91
C THR A 364 6.41 -9.39 0.06
N SER A 365 5.18 -9.58 -0.43
CA SER A 365 4.84 -10.68 -1.32
C SER A 365 5.61 -10.60 -2.65
N TYR A 366 5.73 -9.40 -3.22
CA TYR A 366 6.50 -9.14 -4.44
C TYR A 366 7.97 -9.53 -4.30
N GLU A 367 8.56 -9.21 -3.15
CA GLU A 367 9.94 -9.61 -2.80
C GLU A 367 10.07 -11.09 -2.40
N GLY A 368 8.96 -11.84 -2.34
CA GLY A 368 8.95 -13.26 -1.95
C GLY A 368 9.06 -13.50 -0.45
N LEU A 369 8.68 -12.52 0.36
CA LEU A 369 8.75 -12.54 1.81
C LEU A 369 7.36 -12.74 2.43
N MET A 370 7.21 -13.77 3.25
CA MET A 370 6.01 -14.02 4.04
C MET A 370 6.32 -13.83 5.52
N GLU A 371 5.42 -13.18 6.24
CA GLU A 371 5.58 -12.93 7.67
C GLU A 371 5.63 -14.23 8.47
N SER A 372 6.45 -14.24 9.52
CA SER A 372 6.67 -15.40 10.37
C SER A 372 6.58 -15.02 11.85
N PRO A 373 5.91 -15.84 12.69
CA PRO A 373 5.92 -15.66 14.13
C PRO A 373 7.25 -16.12 14.76
N PHE A 374 8.05 -16.91 14.03
CA PHE A 374 9.25 -17.54 14.55
C PHE A 374 10.46 -16.62 14.55
N GLN A 375 11.39 -16.86 15.48
CA GLN A 375 12.64 -16.07 15.60
C GLN A 375 13.75 -16.55 14.65
N SER A 376 13.62 -17.77 14.13
CA SER A 376 14.56 -18.39 13.21
C SER A 376 14.49 -17.76 11.81
N PRO A 377 15.57 -17.85 11.01
CA PRO A 377 16.88 -18.43 11.35
C PRO A 377 17.69 -17.58 12.34
N TRP A 378 18.64 -18.22 13.04
CA TRP A 378 19.58 -17.54 13.93
C TRP A 378 20.69 -16.87 13.10
N ARG A 379 21.12 -15.69 13.54
CA ARG A 379 22.28 -14.96 13.02
C ARG A 379 23.59 -15.60 13.51
N LYS A 380 24.72 -15.20 12.91
CA LYS A 380 26.07 -15.69 13.27
C LYS A 380 26.45 -15.43 14.74
N ASP A 381 25.88 -14.39 15.33
CA ASP A 381 26.07 -13.99 16.73
C ASP A 381 25.13 -14.73 17.71
N GLY A 382 24.31 -15.68 17.21
CA GLY A 382 23.36 -16.44 18.01
C GLY A 382 22.03 -15.74 18.26
N HIS A 383 21.86 -14.47 17.87
CA HIS A 383 20.58 -13.77 18.00
C HIS A 383 19.60 -14.20 16.89
N GLY A 384 18.29 -14.13 17.18
CA GLY A 384 17.26 -14.42 16.18
C GLY A 384 17.25 -13.40 15.04
N GLN A 385 16.52 -13.71 13.96
CA GLN A 385 16.28 -12.78 12.86
C GLN A 385 15.73 -11.46 13.41
N MET A 386 16.39 -10.36 13.03
CA MET A 386 15.94 -9.01 13.38
C MET A 386 14.60 -8.71 12.72
N LYS A 387 13.77 -7.94 13.42
CA LYS A 387 12.54 -7.44 12.83
C LYS A 387 12.84 -6.45 11.69
N LEU A 388 12.10 -6.58 10.60
CA LEU A 388 11.99 -5.61 9.52
C LEU A 388 10.50 -5.21 9.44
N HIS A 389 10.18 -3.91 9.39
CA HIS A 389 8.77 -3.43 9.46
C HIS A 389 7.99 -3.95 10.68
N GLY A 390 8.70 -4.22 11.77
CA GLY A 390 8.15 -4.79 13.01
C GLY A 390 7.91 -6.30 13.00
N LYS A 391 8.28 -7.00 11.93
CA LYS A 391 7.97 -8.42 11.71
C LYS A 391 9.20 -9.22 11.31
N ARG A 392 9.09 -10.53 11.35
CA ARG A 392 10.08 -11.47 10.83
C ARG A 392 9.53 -12.11 9.56
N TYR A 393 10.41 -12.60 8.71
CA TYR A 393 10.03 -13.09 7.39
C TYR A 393 10.74 -14.38 7.03
N ILE A 394 10.00 -15.29 6.41
CA ILE A 394 10.52 -16.43 5.67
C ILE A 394 10.49 -16.12 4.17
N ALA A 395 11.45 -16.66 3.42
CA ALA A 395 11.44 -16.58 1.97
C ALA A 395 10.56 -17.70 1.40
N VAL A 396 9.70 -17.38 0.44
CA VAL A 396 8.81 -18.32 -0.25
C VAL A 396 9.17 -18.37 -1.73
N GLY A 397 8.95 -17.26 -2.45
CA GLY A 397 9.31 -17.09 -3.86
C GLY A 397 8.81 -15.74 -4.35
N CYS A 398 9.70 -14.91 -4.90
CA CYS A 398 9.35 -13.57 -5.38
C CYS A 398 8.54 -13.64 -6.67
N ASP A 399 7.88 -12.53 -7.02
CA ASP A 399 7.21 -12.38 -8.30
C ASP A 399 8.19 -12.61 -9.47
N VAL A 400 7.73 -13.17 -10.58
CA VAL A 400 8.55 -13.41 -11.77
C VAL A 400 9.07 -12.10 -12.36
N HIS A 401 8.31 -11.01 -12.28
CA HIS A 401 8.80 -9.70 -12.71
C HIS A 401 9.95 -9.23 -11.81
N ARG A 402 9.86 -9.51 -10.51
CA ARG A 402 10.92 -9.20 -9.55
C ARG A 402 12.18 -10.04 -9.80
N SER A 403 12.04 -11.30 -10.20
CA SER A 403 13.20 -12.15 -10.55
C SER A 403 13.91 -11.69 -11.83
N HIS A 404 13.20 -10.95 -12.69
CA HIS A 404 13.76 -10.20 -13.82
C HIS A 404 14.21 -8.78 -13.43
N GLU A 405 14.41 -8.52 -12.14
CA GLU A 405 14.97 -7.26 -11.62
C GLU A 405 14.12 -6.01 -11.89
N LEU A 406 12.83 -6.21 -12.17
CA LEU A 406 11.86 -5.11 -12.21
C LEU A 406 11.47 -4.69 -10.79
N GLU A 407 11.25 -3.39 -10.65
CA GLU A 407 10.85 -2.71 -9.42
C GLU A 407 9.38 -2.27 -9.52
N CYS A 408 8.75 -1.93 -8.38
CA CYS A 408 7.35 -1.51 -8.38
C CYS A 408 7.06 -0.32 -9.33
N ALA A 409 8.03 0.61 -9.45
CA ALA A 409 7.93 1.82 -10.27
C ALA A 409 8.14 1.58 -11.78
N ASP A 410 8.55 0.37 -12.18
CA ASP A 410 8.65 -0.01 -13.60
C ASP A 410 7.29 -0.35 -14.20
N CYS A 411 6.40 -0.89 -13.35
CA CYS A 411 5.00 -1.07 -13.70
C CYS A 411 4.21 0.21 -13.40
N HIS A 412 4.10 0.60 -12.13
CA HIS A 412 3.18 1.68 -11.72
C HIS A 412 3.47 3.03 -12.40
N THR A 413 2.46 3.60 -13.04
CA THR A 413 2.59 4.90 -13.72
C THR A 413 2.66 6.05 -12.72
N SER A 414 3.08 7.23 -13.18
CA SER A 414 2.98 8.42 -12.33
C SER A 414 1.55 8.71 -11.89
N ILE A 415 0.52 8.34 -12.68
CA ILE A 415 -0.87 8.56 -12.32
C ILE A 415 -1.29 7.59 -11.21
N ASP A 416 -0.89 6.32 -11.30
CA ASP A 416 -1.18 5.33 -10.25
C ASP A 416 -0.64 5.76 -8.87
N VAL A 417 0.56 6.37 -8.86
CA VAL A 417 1.27 6.72 -7.61
C VAL A 417 0.94 8.14 -7.14
N HIS A 418 1.07 9.13 -8.03
CA HIS A 418 0.84 10.54 -7.68
C HIS A 418 -0.63 10.94 -7.74
N GLY A 419 -1.52 10.09 -8.27
CA GLY A 419 -2.90 10.45 -8.60
C GLY A 419 -3.00 11.24 -9.91
N ASP A 420 -4.21 11.46 -10.39
CA ASP A 420 -4.51 12.30 -11.55
C ASP A 420 -5.22 13.61 -11.19
N GLY A 421 -5.48 13.83 -9.89
CA GLY A 421 -6.19 14.99 -9.36
C GLY A 421 -7.55 14.63 -8.77
N ASN A 422 -8.14 13.49 -9.13
CA ASN A 422 -9.38 12.99 -8.52
C ASN A 422 -9.12 12.30 -7.17
N ILE A 423 -10.15 12.28 -6.32
CA ILE A 423 -10.15 11.50 -5.07
C ILE A 423 -10.82 10.15 -5.32
N TYR A 424 -10.01 9.09 -5.34
CA TYR A 424 -10.48 7.72 -5.45
C TYR A 424 -10.50 7.03 -4.07
N PRO A 425 -11.58 6.32 -3.73
CA PRO A 425 -11.68 5.70 -2.41
C PRO A 425 -11.05 4.30 -2.36
N THR A 426 -10.63 3.71 -3.49
CA THR A 426 -9.94 2.41 -3.55
C THR A 426 -8.89 2.37 -4.67
N THR A 427 -7.89 1.50 -4.53
CA THR A 427 -6.84 1.27 -5.54
C THR A 427 -7.43 0.80 -6.87
N ASP A 428 -8.53 0.07 -6.82
CA ASP A 428 -9.13 -0.55 -8.00
C ASP A 428 -9.67 0.54 -8.97
N HIS A 429 -10.04 1.71 -8.45
CA HIS A 429 -10.41 2.86 -9.28
C HIS A 429 -9.21 3.72 -9.72
N ALA A 430 -8.17 3.79 -8.89
CA ALA A 430 -7.03 4.67 -9.13
C ALA A 430 -5.97 4.08 -10.08
N VAL A 431 -5.75 2.77 -10.03
CA VAL A 431 -4.73 2.08 -10.86
C VAL A 431 -5.29 1.82 -12.25
N GLU A 432 -4.50 2.13 -13.28
CA GLU A 432 -4.91 1.96 -14.69
C GLU A 432 -4.30 0.75 -15.42
N ILE A 433 -3.26 0.15 -14.86
CA ILE A 433 -2.46 -0.87 -15.54
C ILE A 433 -3.13 -2.23 -15.49
N GLU A 434 -3.25 -2.87 -16.65
CA GLU A 434 -3.70 -4.25 -16.80
C GLU A 434 -2.62 -5.18 -17.37
N CYS A 435 -2.73 -6.49 -17.09
CA CYS A 435 -1.80 -7.49 -17.62
C CYS A 435 -1.77 -7.47 -19.17
N THR A 436 -2.93 -7.23 -19.77
CA THR A 436 -3.14 -7.17 -21.22
C THR A 436 -2.54 -5.91 -21.87
N ASP A 437 -2.12 -4.92 -21.08
CA ASP A 437 -1.44 -3.72 -21.55
C ASP A 437 -0.02 -4.03 -22.04
N CYS A 438 0.59 -5.10 -21.54
CA CYS A 438 1.89 -5.57 -21.96
C CYS A 438 1.82 -6.88 -22.74
N HIS A 439 1.03 -7.85 -22.28
CA HIS A 439 1.05 -9.21 -22.81
C HIS A 439 0.04 -9.47 -23.94
N GLY A 440 -1.00 -8.63 -24.06
CA GLY A 440 -2.11 -8.82 -24.98
C GLY A 440 -2.98 -10.01 -24.59
N THR A 441 -3.63 -10.62 -25.57
CA THR A 441 -4.40 -11.86 -25.42
C THR A 441 -3.83 -12.93 -26.36
N THR A 442 -4.37 -14.14 -26.31
CA THR A 442 -3.99 -15.24 -27.22
C THR A 442 -4.35 -14.98 -28.68
N ASN A 443 -5.18 -13.96 -28.96
CA ASN A 443 -5.65 -13.63 -30.31
C ASN A 443 -5.24 -12.23 -30.77
N GLU A 444 -4.96 -11.31 -29.84
CA GLU A 444 -4.72 -9.89 -30.12
C GLU A 444 -3.49 -9.38 -29.38
N TYR A 445 -2.64 -8.63 -30.07
CA TYR A 445 -1.53 -7.90 -29.46
C TYR A 445 -2.06 -6.77 -28.56
N PRO A 446 -1.25 -6.26 -27.61
CA PRO A 446 -1.68 -5.17 -26.73
C PRO A 446 -2.24 -3.96 -27.49
N TRP A 447 -1.63 -3.54 -28.59
CA TRP A 447 -2.07 -2.38 -29.38
C TRP A 447 -3.28 -2.64 -30.28
N GLU A 448 -3.70 -3.90 -30.43
CA GLU A 448 -4.90 -4.29 -31.18
C GLU A 448 -6.17 -4.24 -30.31
N LEU A 449 -6.03 -4.35 -28.99
CA LEU A 449 -7.13 -4.31 -28.05
C LEU A 449 -7.82 -2.92 -28.01
N PRO A 450 -9.13 -2.85 -27.75
CA PRO A 450 -9.83 -1.57 -27.61
C PRO A 450 -9.50 -0.85 -26.30
N VAL A 451 -9.78 0.46 -26.26
CA VAL A 451 -9.69 1.24 -25.03
C VAL A 451 -10.70 0.69 -24.01
N GLY A 452 -10.21 0.38 -22.82
CA GLY A 452 -10.97 -0.16 -21.70
C GLY A 452 -11.04 -1.69 -21.65
N TYR A 453 -10.36 -2.40 -22.54
CA TYR A 453 -10.29 -3.85 -22.49
C TYR A 453 -9.75 -4.32 -21.13
N GLY A 454 -10.49 -5.21 -20.46
CA GLY A 454 -10.13 -5.75 -19.15
C GLY A 454 -10.57 -4.88 -17.96
N ASP A 455 -10.92 -3.62 -18.19
CA ASP A 455 -11.49 -2.73 -17.17
C ASP A 455 -13.03 -2.66 -17.33
N CYS A 456 -13.68 -1.88 -16.49
CA CYS A 456 -15.14 -1.87 -16.37
C CYS A 456 -15.91 -1.24 -17.55
N LEU A 457 -15.24 -0.50 -18.44
CA LEU A 457 -15.86 0.25 -19.52
C LEU A 457 -15.03 0.08 -20.79
N VAL A 458 -15.57 -0.64 -21.79
CA VAL A 458 -14.94 -0.77 -23.12
C VAL A 458 -15.54 0.25 -24.08
N ARG A 459 -14.68 1.09 -24.68
CA ARG A 459 -15.08 2.08 -25.70
C ARG A 459 -14.77 1.52 -27.08
N GLU A 460 -15.69 1.70 -28.02
CA GLU A 460 -15.51 1.36 -29.44
C GLU A 460 -14.89 -0.04 -29.60
N PRO A 461 -15.58 -1.13 -29.21
CA PRO A 461 -14.97 -2.46 -29.01
C PRO A 461 -14.29 -3.06 -30.24
N ASN A 462 -14.60 -2.56 -31.44
CA ASN A 462 -14.02 -2.99 -32.70
C ASN A 462 -12.86 -2.09 -33.18
N GLN A 463 -12.49 -1.07 -32.40
CA GLN A 463 -11.43 -0.13 -32.74
C GLN A 463 -10.20 -0.38 -31.85
N PRO A 464 -9.02 -0.60 -32.43
CA PRO A 464 -7.81 -0.77 -31.65
C PRO A 464 -7.43 0.52 -30.94
N ARG A 465 -6.96 0.43 -29.69
CA ARG A 465 -6.42 1.58 -28.96
C ARG A 465 -5.15 2.13 -29.61
N GLY A 466 -4.40 1.29 -30.32
CA GLY A 466 -3.23 1.71 -31.08
C GLY A 466 -1.99 2.00 -30.23
N LEU A 467 -1.18 2.94 -30.70
CA LEU A 467 0.14 3.29 -30.17
C LEU A 467 0.33 4.81 -30.16
N LEU A 468 1.18 5.30 -29.27
CA LEU A 468 1.69 6.66 -29.35
C LEU A 468 3.06 6.66 -30.04
N ASN A 469 3.18 7.32 -31.19
CA ASN A 469 4.45 7.50 -31.89
C ASN A 469 5.06 8.86 -31.56
N LEU A 470 6.21 8.87 -30.91
CA LEU A 470 6.97 10.10 -30.60
C LEU A 470 8.43 9.91 -30.99
N THR A 471 8.95 10.84 -31.79
CA THR A 471 10.38 10.85 -32.20
C THR A 471 10.89 9.51 -32.74
N GLY A 472 10.04 8.76 -33.47
CA GLY A 472 10.38 7.45 -34.03
C GLY A 472 10.23 6.27 -33.06
N THR A 473 9.84 6.51 -31.81
CA THR A 473 9.56 5.49 -30.80
C THR A 473 8.05 5.25 -30.70
N ALA A 474 7.64 3.99 -30.74
CA ALA A 474 6.24 3.56 -30.61
C ALA A 474 5.97 3.04 -29.19
N TYR A 475 5.23 3.80 -28.40
CA TYR A 475 4.83 3.45 -27.03
C TYR A 475 3.49 2.72 -27.04
N LEU A 476 3.38 1.67 -26.22
CA LEU A 476 2.11 1.01 -25.93
C LEU A 476 1.20 1.93 -25.11
N LEU A 477 -0.11 1.70 -25.18
CA LEU A 477 -1.11 2.44 -24.42
C LEU A 477 -1.75 1.54 -23.35
N THR A 478 -2.05 2.10 -22.18
CA THR A 478 -2.78 1.43 -21.10
C THR A 478 -4.22 1.13 -21.51
N ALA A 479 -4.95 0.32 -20.74
CA ALA A 479 -6.37 0.08 -20.95
C ALA A 479 -7.15 1.41 -20.99
N ARG A 480 -6.74 2.39 -20.19
CA ARG A 480 -7.39 3.71 -20.14
C ARG A 480 -6.84 4.72 -21.16
N GLY A 481 -5.89 4.33 -22.01
CA GLY A 481 -5.44 5.13 -23.16
C GLY A 481 -4.35 6.16 -22.85
N ASN A 482 -3.65 6.05 -21.72
CA ASN A 482 -2.40 6.78 -21.51
C ASN A 482 -1.22 6.03 -22.13
N PRO A 483 -0.14 6.71 -22.53
CA PRO A 483 1.08 6.03 -22.94
C PRO A 483 1.74 5.34 -21.74
N PHE A 484 2.10 4.09 -21.94
CA PHE A 484 2.97 3.39 -21.02
C PHE A 484 4.41 3.82 -21.33
N GLY A 485 4.87 4.87 -20.64
CA GLY A 485 6.04 5.67 -21.03
C GLY A 485 7.38 4.93 -21.09
N ASN A 486 7.40 3.66 -20.74
CA ASN A 486 8.55 2.78 -20.78
C ASN A 486 8.28 1.45 -21.49
N VAL A 487 7.13 1.26 -22.12
CA VAL A 487 6.81 0.03 -22.87
C VAL A 487 6.72 0.33 -24.36
N LEU A 488 7.60 -0.32 -25.11
CA LEU A 488 7.92 0.01 -26.49
C LEU A 488 7.55 -1.15 -27.42
N ARG A 489 7.02 -0.81 -28.59
CA ARG A 489 6.81 -1.77 -29.68
C ARG A 489 8.01 -1.79 -30.62
N GLN A 490 8.44 -2.99 -30.99
CA GLN A 490 9.36 -3.24 -32.09
C GLN A 490 8.76 -4.30 -33.02
N GLN A 491 8.14 -3.88 -34.13
CA GLN A 491 7.45 -4.77 -35.07
C GLN A 491 6.34 -5.61 -34.41
N ASP A 492 6.55 -6.91 -34.26
CA ASP A 492 5.69 -7.91 -33.61
C ASP A 492 6.18 -8.28 -32.20
N ARG A 493 7.15 -7.54 -31.66
CA ARG A 493 7.69 -7.68 -30.31
C ARG A 493 7.39 -6.45 -29.46
N ALA A 494 7.42 -6.64 -28.14
CA ALA A 494 7.31 -5.56 -27.16
C ALA A 494 8.42 -5.68 -26.12
N GLN A 495 8.90 -4.52 -25.65
CA GLN A 495 9.96 -4.44 -24.65
C GLN A 495 9.58 -3.42 -23.57
N LEU A 496 9.93 -3.70 -22.32
CA LEU A 496 9.86 -2.76 -21.21
C LEU A 496 11.26 -2.22 -20.92
N MET A 497 11.39 -0.91 -20.84
CA MET A 497 12.59 -0.25 -20.33
C MET A 497 12.41 0.02 -18.83
N ASP A 498 13.26 -0.55 -17.99
CA ASP A 498 13.19 -0.24 -16.55
C ASP A 498 13.77 1.15 -16.24
N LYS A 499 13.62 1.60 -14.99
CA LYS A 499 14.14 2.91 -14.56
C LYS A 499 15.66 3.00 -14.53
N GLN A 500 16.37 1.88 -14.64
CA GLN A 500 17.83 1.83 -14.79
C GLN A 500 18.26 1.88 -16.27
N GLY A 501 17.31 1.83 -17.21
CA GLY A 501 17.53 1.91 -18.65
C GLY A 501 17.79 0.55 -19.32
N ARG A 502 17.56 -0.57 -18.62
CA ARG A 502 17.69 -1.91 -19.21
C ARG A 502 16.41 -2.27 -19.94
N LEU A 503 16.55 -3.00 -21.05
CA LEU A 503 15.43 -3.48 -21.85
C LEU A 503 15.12 -4.93 -21.52
N HIS A 504 13.83 -5.19 -21.27
CA HIS A 504 13.27 -6.50 -20.95
C HIS A 504 12.30 -6.90 -22.05
N GLU A 505 12.45 -8.11 -22.61
CA GLU A 505 11.52 -8.62 -23.60
C GLU A 505 10.20 -9.04 -22.94
N ILE A 506 9.07 -8.61 -23.51
CA ILE A 506 7.75 -8.94 -23.00
C ILE A 506 7.20 -10.13 -23.80
N PRO A 507 6.87 -11.26 -23.16
CA PRO A 507 6.24 -12.39 -23.85
C PRO A 507 4.82 -12.02 -24.27
N LEU A 508 4.58 -12.02 -25.58
CA LEU A 508 3.27 -11.72 -26.18
C LEU A 508 2.46 -13.01 -26.37
N LEU A 509 1.25 -13.04 -25.79
CA LEU A 509 0.42 -14.24 -25.77
C LEU A 509 -0.02 -14.70 -27.17
N LYS A 510 -0.30 -13.75 -28.08
CA LYS A 510 -0.65 -14.04 -29.48
C LYS A 510 0.48 -14.75 -30.21
N THR A 511 1.74 -14.34 -29.97
CA THR A 511 2.91 -14.99 -30.56
C THR A 511 3.12 -16.38 -29.97
N LEU A 512 2.99 -16.53 -28.66
CA LEU A 512 3.12 -17.84 -27.99
C LEU A 512 2.06 -18.84 -28.47
N ASN A 513 0.83 -18.39 -28.70
CA ASN A 513 -0.27 -19.23 -29.17
C ASN A 513 -0.07 -19.82 -30.58
N GLN A 514 0.87 -19.27 -31.36
CA GLN A 514 1.26 -19.81 -32.67
C GLN A 514 2.22 -21.00 -32.56
N SER A 515 2.87 -21.20 -31.40
CA SER A 515 3.73 -22.36 -31.16
C SER A 515 2.89 -23.62 -30.91
N PRO A 516 3.09 -24.71 -31.67
CA PRO A 516 2.41 -25.98 -31.42
C PRO A 516 2.64 -26.52 -30.00
N GLU A 517 3.87 -26.38 -29.48
CA GLU A 517 4.23 -26.83 -28.13
C GLU A 517 3.42 -26.10 -27.06
N TRP A 518 3.34 -24.77 -27.13
CA TRP A 518 2.59 -23.98 -26.13
C TRP A 518 1.09 -24.22 -26.25
N ASN A 519 0.59 -24.36 -27.48
CA ASN A 519 -0.84 -24.51 -27.77
C ASN A 519 -1.40 -25.86 -27.29
N GLN A 520 -0.59 -26.91 -27.32
CA GLN A 520 -0.97 -28.27 -26.90
C GLN A 520 -0.67 -28.56 -25.42
N ASP A 521 0.15 -27.72 -24.76
CA ASP A 521 0.42 -27.83 -23.33
C ASP A 521 -0.67 -27.13 -22.48
N LYS A 522 -0.65 -27.39 -21.17
CA LYS A 522 -1.60 -26.86 -20.18
C LYS A 522 -1.87 -25.35 -20.32
N PRO A 523 -0.86 -24.48 -20.56
CA PRO A 523 -1.11 -23.04 -20.73
C PRO A 523 -1.97 -22.72 -21.94
N GLY A 524 -1.73 -23.37 -23.09
CA GLY A 524 -2.53 -23.19 -24.30
C GLY A 524 -3.96 -23.66 -24.15
N ILE A 525 -4.15 -24.82 -23.50
CA ILE A 525 -5.47 -25.34 -23.17
C ILE A 525 -6.24 -24.34 -22.28
N ALA A 526 -5.61 -23.90 -21.18
CA ALA A 526 -6.25 -23.03 -20.20
C ALA A 526 -6.56 -21.62 -20.73
N MET A 527 -5.73 -21.06 -21.60
CA MET A 527 -5.82 -19.65 -22.01
C MET A 527 -6.42 -19.43 -23.40
N ALA A 528 -6.25 -20.39 -24.33
CA ALA A 528 -6.70 -20.26 -25.73
C ALA A 528 -7.89 -21.15 -26.08
N ARG A 529 -8.01 -22.34 -25.46
CA ARG A 529 -9.06 -23.32 -25.80
C ARG A 529 -10.27 -23.21 -24.88
N ILE A 530 -10.04 -22.90 -23.61
CA ILE A 530 -11.08 -22.69 -22.60
C ILE A 530 -11.24 -21.19 -22.35
N PRO A 531 -12.47 -20.64 -22.21
CA PRO A 531 -12.71 -19.21 -22.09
C PRO A 531 -12.34 -18.60 -20.73
N HIS A 532 -11.31 -19.10 -20.02
CA HIS A 532 -10.90 -18.55 -18.72
C HIS A 532 -10.54 -17.08 -18.79
N THR A 533 -9.81 -16.66 -19.83
CA THR A 533 -9.36 -15.26 -20.04
C THR A 533 -10.49 -14.24 -20.19
N ARG A 534 -11.72 -14.71 -20.42
CA ARG A 534 -12.92 -13.86 -20.48
C ARG A 534 -13.52 -13.56 -19.11
N THR A 535 -13.39 -14.48 -18.16
CA THR A 535 -14.08 -14.40 -16.86
C THR A 535 -13.15 -14.34 -15.66
N LEU A 536 -11.92 -14.82 -15.80
CA LEU A 536 -10.90 -14.81 -14.74
C LEU A 536 -9.94 -13.65 -14.98
N GLU A 537 -9.46 -13.11 -13.87
CA GLU A 537 -8.25 -12.32 -13.87
C GLU A 537 -7.03 -13.20 -14.14
N CYS A 538 -6.04 -12.68 -14.88
CA CYS A 538 -4.81 -13.43 -15.17
C CYS A 538 -4.12 -13.87 -13.87
N TYR A 539 -4.14 -12.98 -12.86
CA TYR A 539 -3.55 -13.23 -11.55
C TYR A 539 -4.34 -14.22 -10.68
N ALA A 540 -5.55 -14.64 -11.08
CA ALA A 540 -6.25 -15.75 -10.43
C ALA A 540 -5.53 -17.09 -10.64
N CYS A 541 -4.89 -17.26 -11.80
CA CYS A 541 -4.12 -18.44 -12.17
C CYS A 541 -2.63 -18.26 -11.86
N HIS A 542 -2.08 -17.09 -12.20
CA HIS A 542 -0.64 -16.84 -12.10
C HIS A 542 -0.14 -16.44 -10.71
N SER A 543 -1.02 -16.23 -9.71
CA SER A 543 -0.59 -16.00 -8.31
C SER A 543 -0.79 -17.28 -7.49
N PRO A 544 0.19 -18.19 -7.43
CA PRO A 544 0.02 -19.48 -6.75
C PRO A 544 -0.15 -19.35 -5.25
N TRP A 545 0.25 -18.23 -4.64
CA TRP A 545 0.15 -18.03 -3.22
C TRP A 545 -0.20 -16.61 -2.83
N ILE A 546 -0.82 -16.47 -1.67
CA ILE A 546 -1.03 -15.19 -0.98
C ILE A 546 -0.94 -15.47 0.53
N ALA A 547 -0.38 -14.53 1.30
CA ALA A 547 -0.40 -14.66 2.75
C ALA A 547 -1.86 -14.65 3.26
N GLN A 548 -2.30 -15.74 3.88
CA GLN A 548 -3.61 -15.82 4.54
C GLN A 548 -3.42 -15.64 6.05
N CYS A 549 -4.09 -14.63 6.61
CA CYS A 549 -3.95 -14.25 8.01
C CYS A 549 -5.34 -14.28 8.67
N TYR A 550 -5.68 -15.42 9.26
CA TYR A 550 -6.99 -15.64 9.87
C TYR A 550 -6.99 -15.22 11.35
N GLY A 551 -8.05 -14.50 11.77
CA GLY A 551 -8.26 -14.12 13.17
C GLY A 551 -7.19 -13.19 13.75
N CYS A 552 -7.25 -11.90 13.42
CA CYS A 552 -6.46 -10.85 14.06
C CYS A 552 -7.04 -10.51 15.45
N HIS A 553 -6.38 -10.94 16.51
CA HIS A 553 -6.75 -10.57 17.88
C HIS A 553 -6.23 -9.16 18.18
N LEU A 554 -7.16 -8.24 18.39
CA LEU A 554 -6.91 -6.84 18.68
C LEU A 554 -7.31 -6.56 20.12
N LYS A 555 -6.36 -6.14 20.94
CA LYS A 555 -6.65 -5.57 22.26
C LYS A 555 -6.42 -4.05 22.23
N VAL A 556 -7.39 -3.28 22.69
CA VAL A 556 -7.21 -1.85 22.96
C VAL A 556 -7.54 -1.58 24.42
N ASP A 557 -6.58 -0.96 25.11
CA ASP A 557 -6.59 -0.82 26.56
C ASP A 557 -6.55 0.66 26.96
N TYR A 558 -7.65 1.16 27.52
CA TYR A 558 -7.85 2.56 27.89
C TYR A 558 -7.63 2.85 29.37
N SER A 559 -7.30 1.85 30.20
CA SER A 559 -7.29 2.04 31.66
C SER A 559 -6.04 2.75 32.20
N GLY A 560 -6.20 3.49 33.31
CA GLY A 560 -5.09 4.03 34.11
C GLY A 560 -4.39 5.30 33.57
N GLN A 561 -3.78 6.05 34.48
CA GLN A 561 -3.36 7.46 34.34
C GLN A 561 -2.25 7.74 33.29
N THR A 562 -2.33 8.96 32.74
CA THR A 562 -1.43 9.58 31.77
C THR A 562 -0.06 9.94 32.38
N THR A 563 1.00 9.39 31.76
CA THR A 563 2.46 9.62 31.95
C THR A 563 3.15 8.91 33.13
N GLY A 564 4.15 8.06 32.81
CA GLY A 564 5.03 7.37 33.78
C GLY A 564 4.83 5.85 33.95
N GLY A 565 3.82 5.25 33.31
CA GLY A 565 3.49 3.81 33.37
C GLY A 565 2.52 3.38 32.26
N GLN A 566 2.82 3.79 31.03
CA GLN A 566 1.94 4.09 29.88
C GLN A 566 0.88 3.04 29.44
N ARG A 567 -0.39 3.47 29.30
CA ARG A 567 -1.41 2.93 28.35
C ARG A 567 -1.86 3.95 27.28
N VAL A 568 -1.02 4.95 27.01
CA VAL A 568 -1.13 5.86 25.85
C VAL A 568 -0.25 5.35 24.70
N GLN A 569 -0.61 5.68 23.46
CA GLN A 569 0.16 5.33 22.27
C GLN A 569 0.18 6.49 21.28
N GLN A 570 1.22 6.54 20.46
CA GLN A 570 1.36 7.50 19.37
C GLN A 570 0.14 7.46 18.43
N ASP A 571 -0.57 8.59 18.32
CA ASP A 571 -1.55 8.86 17.28
C ASP A 571 -0.81 9.43 16.07
N TRP A 572 -0.80 8.69 14.95
CA TRP A 572 -0.03 9.08 13.76
C TRP A 572 -0.70 10.19 12.95
N LEU A 573 -2.04 10.28 12.97
CA LEU A 573 -2.76 11.39 12.34
C LEU A 573 -2.48 12.69 13.10
N ALA A 574 -2.64 12.67 14.43
CA ALA A 574 -2.47 13.87 15.24
C ALA A 574 -1.02 14.37 15.23
N ARG A 575 -0.03 13.48 15.25
CA ARG A 575 1.39 13.85 15.11
C ARG A 575 1.71 14.44 13.75
N ALA A 576 1.10 13.93 12.70
CA ALA A 576 1.40 14.39 11.36
C ALA A 576 1.00 15.84 11.14
N ASP A 577 0.05 16.37 11.90
CA ASP A 577 -0.41 17.77 11.85
C ASP A 577 0.43 18.74 12.72
N GLN A 578 1.36 18.23 13.54
CA GLN A 578 2.09 19.06 14.51
C GLN A 578 3.59 19.11 14.20
N ARG A 579 4.16 20.32 14.23
CA ARG A 579 5.61 20.57 14.07
C ARG A 579 6.12 21.52 15.13
N ASP A 580 7.34 21.30 15.62
CA ASP A 580 8.07 22.26 16.45
C ASP A 580 8.66 23.39 15.60
N ASP A 581 9.25 24.39 16.25
CA ASP A 581 9.87 25.56 15.61
C ASP A 581 11.03 25.20 14.66
N ARG A 582 11.57 23.98 14.77
CA ARG A 582 12.64 23.43 13.93
C ARG A 582 12.10 22.54 12.81
N GLY A 583 10.77 22.41 12.69
CA GLY A 583 10.09 21.61 11.68
C GLY A 583 10.07 20.11 11.96
N TYR A 584 10.31 19.66 13.20
CA TYR A 584 10.17 18.24 13.58
C TYR A 584 8.74 17.93 14.02
N GLU A 585 8.26 16.75 13.63
CA GLU A 585 7.02 16.20 14.15
C GLU A 585 7.02 16.07 15.67
N ILE A 586 6.01 16.67 16.31
CA ILE A 586 5.81 16.55 17.74
C ILE A 586 5.08 15.23 18.04
N PRO A 587 5.61 14.36 18.91
CA PRO A 587 4.89 13.17 19.36
C PRO A 587 3.57 13.54 20.03
N VAL A 588 2.51 12.81 19.69
CA VAL A 588 1.17 13.01 20.26
C VAL A 588 0.70 11.65 20.75
N LEU A 589 0.65 11.48 22.07
CA LEU A 589 0.25 10.22 22.69
C LEU A 589 -1.21 10.36 23.15
N THR A 590 -2.09 9.46 22.70
CA THR A 590 -3.50 9.42 23.08
C THR A 590 -3.85 8.12 23.82
N PRO A 591 -4.85 8.10 24.72
CA PRO A 591 -5.30 6.90 25.44
C PRO A 591 -5.72 5.76 24.51
N GLY A 592 -5.59 4.51 24.96
CA GLY A 592 -5.99 3.32 24.19
C GLY A 592 -4.79 2.66 23.53
N ARG A 593 -4.00 1.94 24.32
CA ARG A 593 -2.83 1.19 23.83
C ARG A 593 -3.27 -0.04 23.06
N VAL A 594 -2.74 -0.18 21.85
CA VAL A 594 -3.06 -1.27 20.91
C VAL A 594 -2.06 -2.42 21.08
N GLU A 595 -2.58 -3.63 21.19
CA GLU A 595 -1.82 -4.87 21.03
C GLU A 595 -2.49 -5.73 19.95
N GLU A 596 -1.69 -6.23 19.01
CA GLU A 596 -2.15 -7.06 17.90
C GLU A 596 -1.44 -8.42 17.95
N THR A 597 -2.22 -9.49 17.97
CA THR A 597 -1.75 -10.86 17.75
C THR A 597 -2.61 -11.54 16.68
N ARG A 598 -2.22 -12.72 16.23
CA ARG A 598 -2.95 -13.47 15.19
C ARG A 598 -3.20 -14.88 15.66
N SER A 599 -4.35 -15.44 15.30
CA SER A 599 -4.67 -16.83 15.60
C SER A 599 -3.73 -17.76 14.83
N PHE A 600 -3.58 -17.55 13.51
CA PHE A 600 -2.55 -18.21 12.69
C PHE A 600 -2.37 -17.52 11.34
N GLU A 601 -1.16 -17.64 10.79
CA GLU A 601 -0.78 -17.14 9.47
C GLU A 601 -0.22 -18.31 8.66
N ARG A 602 -0.72 -18.48 7.43
CA ARG A 602 -0.42 -19.66 6.61
C ARG A 602 -0.20 -19.31 5.15
N TRP A 603 0.66 -20.12 4.54
CA TRP A 603 0.84 -20.17 3.10
C TRP A 603 -0.18 -21.16 2.56
N GLU A 604 -1.13 -20.67 1.77
CA GLU A 604 -2.24 -21.46 1.24
C GLU A 604 -2.62 -21.00 -0.16
N HIS A 605 -3.29 -21.88 -0.90
CA HIS A 605 -3.88 -21.53 -2.18
C HIS A 605 -4.99 -20.48 -1.96
N PRO A 606 -5.05 -19.40 -2.77
CA PRO A 606 -6.08 -18.40 -2.60
C PRO A 606 -7.48 -18.95 -2.89
N MET A 607 -8.45 -18.59 -2.05
CA MET A 607 -9.87 -18.67 -2.41
C MET A 607 -10.18 -17.77 -3.60
N LEU A 608 -11.26 -18.05 -4.34
CA LEU A 608 -11.67 -17.24 -5.48
C LEU A 608 -12.95 -16.44 -5.15
N VAL A 609 -13.01 -15.20 -5.62
CA VAL A 609 -14.12 -14.25 -5.42
C VAL A 609 -14.35 -13.42 -6.68
N ARG A 610 -15.48 -12.70 -6.77
CA ARG A 610 -15.72 -11.71 -7.83
C ARG A 610 -15.14 -10.35 -7.44
N ASN A 611 -14.47 -9.69 -8.37
CA ASN A 611 -13.95 -8.33 -8.22
C ASN A 611 -14.92 -7.27 -8.78
N LYS A 612 -14.47 -6.00 -8.83
CA LYS A 612 -15.28 -4.86 -9.28
C LYS A 612 -15.68 -4.93 -10.75
N ASP A 613 -14.89 -5.61 -11.58
CA ASP A 613 -15.10 -5.78 -13.02
C ASP A 613 -15.90 -7.03 -13.34
N ASN A 614 -16.49 -7.64 -12.29
CA ASN A 614 -17.27 -8.86 -12.38
C ASN A 614 -16.45 -10.07 -12.91
N ARG A 615 -15.13 -10.04 -12.69
CA ARG A 615 -14.18 -11.11 -13.00
C ARG A 615 -13.79 -11.89 -11.74
N ILE A 616 -13.34 -13.12 -11.91
CA ILE A 616 -12.91 -14.01 -10.83
C ILE A 616 -11.45 -13.71 -10.48
N ALA A 617 -11.20 -13.41 -9.21
CA ALA A 617 -9.91 -13.01 -8.65
C ALA A 617 -9.60 -13.76 -7.33
N PRO A 618 -8.33 -13.84 -6.91
CA PRO A 618 -7.97 -14.27 -5.56
C PRO A 618 -8.64 -13.42 -4.47
N GLY A 619 -9.16 -14.09 -3.45
CA GLY A 619 -9.66 -13.50 -2.21
C GLY A 619 -8.65 -13.66 -1.07
N THR A 620 -8.56 -12.63 -0.23
CA THR A 620 -7.73 -12.64 0.98
C THR A 620 -8.45 -11.97 2.15
N THR A 621 -7.98 -12.26 3.35
CA THR A 621 -8.44 -11.62 4.58
C THR A 621 -8.21 -10.10 4.51
N GLY A 622 -9.29 -9.31 4.46
CA GLY A 622 -9.24 -7.86 4.41
C GLY A 622 -9.08 -7.24 5.81
N CYS A 623 -9.89 -7.68 6.76
CA CYS A 623 -9.88 -7.24 8.16
C CYS A 623 -10.65 -8.28 9.00
N GLN A 624 -9.94 -9.24 9.61
CA GLN A 624 -10.57 -10.28 10.45
C GLN A 624 -10.33 -10.01 11.94
N VAL A 625 -10.96 -8.97 12.50
CA VAL A 625 -10.67 -8.52 13.87
C VAL A 625 -11.51 -9.25 14.91
N LEU A 626 -10.83 -9.75 15.94
CA LEU A 626 -11.39 -10.24 17.19
C LEU A 626 -10.97 -9.27 18.31
N ALA A 627 -11.92 -8.49 18.79
CA ALA A 627 -11.69 -7.35 19.64
C ALA A 627 -11.78 -7.71 21.14
N THR A 628 -10.78 -7.25 21.88
CA THR A 628 -10.81 -7.12 23.34
C THR A 628 -10.63 -5.65 23.69
N CYS A 629 -11.58 -5.07 24.42
CA CYS A 629 -11.57 -3.65 24.77
C CYS A 629 -11.62 -3.52 26.30
N VAL A 630 -10.66 -2.79 26.87
CA VAL A 630 -10.62 -2.45 28.29
C VAL A 630 -10.92 -0.96 28.44
N ASP A 631 -11.98 -0.60 29.15
CA ASP A 631 -12.39 0.80 29.34
C ASP A 631 -11.44 1.57 30.29
N GLU A 632 -11.73 2.86 30.53
CA GLU A 632 -10.90 3.69 31.42
C GLU A 632 -10.85 3.20 32.87
N GLN A 633 -11.91 2.54 33.33
CA GLN A 633 -12.02 1.99 34.68
C GLN A 633 -11.31 0.64 34.81
N GLY A 634 -10.81 0.07 33.71
CA GLY A 634 -10.16 -1.24 33.69
C GLY A 634 -11.12 -2.41 33.47
N ASN A 635 -12.39 -2.15 33.18
CA ASN A 635 -13.34 -3.22 32.89
C ASN A 635 -13.19 -3.70 31.44
N ILE A 636 -13.32 -5.00 31.25
CA ILE A 636 -13.34 -5.60 29.92
C ILE A 636 -14.76 -5.42 29.35
N VAL A 637 -14.92 -4.46 28.44
CA VAL A 637 -16.20 -4.14 27.78
C VAL A 637 -16.41 -4.89 26.47
N ALA A 638 -15.36 -5.53 25.95
CA ALA A 638 -15.42 -6.56 24.91
C ALA A 638 -14.32 -7.58 25.15
N LEU A 639 -14.61 -8.88 25.01
CA LEU A 639 -13.63 -9.96 25.18
C LEU A 639 -13.71 -10.93 24.00
N ASN A 640 -12.70 -10.94 23.13
CA ASN A 640 -12.65 -11.80 21.94
C ASN A 640 -13.93 -11.75 21.07
N GLN A 641 -14.52 -10.56 20.93
CA GLN A 641 -15.76 -10.34 20.18
C GLN A 641 -15.47 -9.86 18.77
N HIS A 642 -16.24 -10.32 17.79
CA HIS A 642 -16.28 -9.70 16.47
C HIS A 642 -17.41 -8.66 16.42
N PHE A 643 -17.24 -7.61 15.61
CA PHE A 643 -18.33 -6.66 15.34
C PHE A 643 -19.16 -7.12 14.15
N VAL A 644 -20.36 -6.56 13.99
CA VAL A 644 -21.28 -6.89 12.89
C VAL A 644 -21.32 -5.72 11.90
N SER A 645 -21.17 -6.05 10.61
CA SER A 645 -21.23 -5.08 9.51
C SER A 645 -22.65 -4.63 9.19
N SER A 646 -22.81 -3.63 8.31
CA SER A 646 -24.13 -3.19 7.83
C SER A 646 -24.88 -4.25 7.00
N GLN A 647 -24.23 -5.34 6.61
CA GLN A 647 -24.84 -6.50 5.94
C GLN A 647 -25.40 -7.53 6.94
N ASN A 648 -25.36 -7.25 8.25
CA ASN A 648 -25.68 -8.20 9.32
C ASN A 648 -24.83 -9.48 9.27
N LEU A 649 -23.60 -9.35 8.78
CA LEU A 649 -22.58 -10.41 8.76
C LEU A 649 -21.44 -10.08 9.74
N PRO A 650 -20.76 -11.09 10.30
CA PRO A 650 -19.56 -10.90 11.10
C PRO A 650 -18.52 -10.06 10.34
N GLY A 651 -17.93 -9.09 11.02
CA GLY A 651 -16.92 -8.15 10.51
C GLY A 651 -15.56 -8.77 10.23
N LEU A 652 -15.56 -10.06 9.90
CA LEU A 652 -14.42 -10.85 9.50
C LEU A 652 -14.36 -10.79 7.98
N ALA A 653 -13.73 -9.74 7.47
CA ALA A 653 -13.84 -9.39 6.06
C ALA A 653 -12.89 -10.19 5.16
N ILE A 654 -13.40 -10.65 4.02
CA ILE A 654 -12.64 -11.18 2.88
C ILE A 654 -12.87 -10.28 1.68
N ASN A 655 -11.83 -9.95 0.93
CA ASN A 655 -11.92 -9.06 -0.24
C ASN A 655 -11.04 -9.56 -1.40
N PRO A 656 -11.38 -9.20 -2.65
CA PRO A 656 -10.51 -9.45 -3.80
C PRO A 656 -9.16 -8.74 -3.63
N ALA A 657 -8.09 -9.40 -4.08
CA ALA A 657 -6.74 -8.85 -4.07
C ALA A 657 -5.92 -9.32 -5.27
N GLN A 658 -5.05 -8.43 -5.74
CA GLN A 658 -3.90 -8.77 -6.58
C GLN A 658 -2.74 -9.12 -5.61
N PRO A 659 -2.29 -10.39 -5.53
CA PRO A 659 -1.30 -10.83 -4.53
C PRO A 659 0.14 -10.36 -4.72
N HIS A 660 0.54 -9.97 -5.93
CA HIS A 660 1.90 -9.65 -6.36
C HIS A 660 2.87 -10.82 -6.14
N THR A 661 2.43 -12.02 -6.49
CA THR A 661 3.20 -13.26 -6.38
C THR A 661 3.24 -14.00 -7.71
N ILE A 662 3.15 -13.26 -8.82
CA ILE A 662 3.01 -13.80 -10.17
C ILE A 662 4.16 -14.77 -10.45
N GLN A 663 3.85 -15.95 -10.96
CA GLN A 663 4.82 -16.96 -11.35
C GLN A 663 4.66 -17.32 -12.83
N ARG A 664 5.77 -17.79 -13.42
CA ARG A 664 5.75 -18.39 -14.75
C ARG A 664 4.87 -19.64 -14.78
N GLU A 665 5.00 -20.50 -13.77
CA GLU A 665 4.12 -21.64 -13.57
C GLU A 665 2.82 -21.19 -12.89
N ALA A 666 1.70 -21.51 -13.53
CA ALA A 666 0.39 -21.17 -12.99
C ALA A 666 -0.08 -22.23 -11.98
N ARG A 667 -1.13 -21.89 -11.22
CA ARG A 667 -1.81 -22.84 -10.34
C ARG A 667 -2.26 -24.10 -11.08
N SER A 668 -2.19 -25.25 -10.41
CA SER A 668 -2.72 -26.49 -10.98
C SER A 668 -4.24 -26.43 -11.09
N CYS A 669 -4.83 -27.17 -12.04
CA CYS A 669 -6.28 -27.26 -12.22
C CYS A 669 -6.97 -27.70 -10.93
N GLU A 670 -6.37 -28.65 -10.20
CA GLU A 670 -6.89 -29.22 -8.96
C GLU A 670 -7.02 -28.16 -7.86
N SER A 671 -6.07 -27.23 -7.77
CA SER A 671 -6.08 -26.16 -6.78
C SER A 671 -7.28 -25.22 -6.89
N CYS A 672 -8.04 -25.28 -7.99
CA CYS A 672 -9.25 -24.49 -8.22
C CYS A 672 -10.49 -25.39 -8.34
N HIS A 673 -10.41 -26.46 -9.14
CA HIS A 673 -11.56 -27.25 -9.53
C HIS A 673 -11.94 -28.35 -8.53
N VAL A 674 -11.03 -28.76 -7.64
CA VAL A 674 -11.32 -29.76 -6.61
C VAL A 674 -11.14 -29.26 -5.18
N ASP A 675 -10.56 -28.07 -5.00
CA ASP A 675 -10.32 -27.47 -3.69
C ASP A 675 -11.58 -26.74 -3.15
N PRO A 676 -12.17 -27.17 -2.02
CA PRO A 676 -13.27 -26.45 -1.39
C PRO A 676 -12.93 -25.02 -0.98
N GLN A 677 -11.67 -24.74 -0.62
CA GLN A 677 -11.22 -23.40 -0.24
C GLN A 677 -11.28 -22.45 -1.44
N ALA A 678 -10.89 -22.91 -2.63
CA ALA A 678 -11.02 -22.15 -3.87
C ALA A 678 -12.48 -21.72 -4.14
N MET A 679 -13.45 -22.56 -3.77
CA MET A 679 -14.89 -22.30 -3.92
C MET A 679 -15.48 -21.43 -2.80
N GLY A 680 -14.68 -21.05 -1.80
CA GLY A 680 -15.09 -20.26 -0.65
C GLY A 680 -15.66 -21.07 0.52
N TYR A 681 -15.60 -22.40 0.49
CA TYR A 681 -16.12 -23.28 1.54
C TYR A 681 -15.18 -23.45 2.73
N GLY A 682 -14.01 -22.80 2.71
CA GLY A 682 -12.98 -22.90 3.72
C GLY A 682 -12.18 -24.20 3.69
N ILE A 683 -11.14 -24.25 4.51
CA ILE A 683 -10.23 -25.40 4.66
C ILE A 683 -11.03 -26.58 5.22
N ASP A 684 -10.94 -27.74 4.56
CA ASP A 684 -11.69 -28.95 4.90
C ASP A 684 -13.20 -28.70 5.11
N VAL A 685 -13.78 -27.77 4.35
CA VAL A 685 -15.19 -27.38 4.44
C VAL A 685 -15.56 -26.84 5.84
N GLY A 686 -14.59 -26.24 6.53
CA GLY A 686 -14.73 -25.66 7.87
C GLY A 686 -14.84 -26.68 9.00
N ARG A 687 -14.41 -27.93 8.80
CA ARG A 687 -14.48 -29.00 9.81
C ARG A 687 -13.58 -28.79 11.03
N PHE A 688 -12.60 -27.88 10.96
CA PHE A 688 -11.59 -27.73 12.01
C PHE A 688 -12.02 -26.96 13.27
N ALA A 689 -13.19 -26.30 13.29
CA ALA A 689 -13.49 -25.31 14.32
C ALA A 689 -14.73 -25.63 15.17
N ARG A 690 -14.61 -26.54 16.14
CA ARG A 690 -15.38 -26.44 17.39
C ARG A 690 -14.48 -25.81 18.46
N LEU A 691 -14.34 -24.49 18.35
CA LEU A 691 -13.49 -23.64 19.20
C LEU A 691 -14.27 -23.06 20.40
N ASP A 692 -15.50 -23.53 20.64
CA ASP A 692 -16.41 -23.04 21.68
C ASP A 692 -16.11 -23.60 23.08
N ARG A 693 -15.10 -24.48 23.20
CA ARG A 693 -14.76 -25.15 24.47
C ARG A 693 -13.41 -24.72 24.98
N HIS A 694 -13.37 -24.34 26.25
CA HIS A 694 -12.12 -24.19 26.98
C HIS A 694 -11.45 -25.56 27.05
N VAL A 695 -10.16 -25.59 26.78
CA VAL A 695 -9.36 -26.80 26.95
C VAL A 695 -8.55 -26.60 28.23
N PRO A 696 -8.83 -27.37 29.31
CA PRO A 696 -7.98 -27.37 30.48
C PRO A 696 -6.57 -27.75 30.03
N GLY A 697 -5.60 -26.86 30.25
CA GLY A 697 -4.20 -27.10 29.93
C GLY A 697 -3.47 -27.89 31.02
N ASP A 698 -4.21 -28.40 32.01
CA ASP A 698 -3.67 -28.98 33.24
C ASP A 698 -4.34 -30.32 33.57
N VAL A 699 -3.78 -31.03 34.54
CA VAL A 699 -4.25 -32.34 35.00
C VAL A 699 -5.68 -32.22 35.54
N PRO A 700 -6.61 -33.09 35.11
CA PRO A 700 -7.98 -33.12 35.65
C PRO A 700 -7.98 -33.18 37.18
N GLY A 701 -8.67 -32.24 37.83
CA GLY A 701 -8.74 -32.14 39.30
C GLY A 701 -7.72 -31.20 39.95
N ALA A 702 -6.84 -30.56 39.18
CA ALA A 702 -5.99 -29.48 39.66
C ALA A 702 -6.84 -28.32 40.21
N GLN A 703 -6.51 -27.83 41.41
CA GLN A 703 -7.23 -26.71 42.04
C GLN A 703 -6.87 -25.33 41.45
N LYS A 704 -5.78 -25.25 40.68
CA LYS A 704 -5.30 -24.04 40.02
C LYS A 704 -4.98 -24.35 38.55
N THR A 705 -6.01 -24.49 37.74
CA THR A 705 -5.86 -24.62 36.27
C THR A 705 -5.83 -23.24 35.62
N THR A 706 -5.06 -23.11 34.54
CA THR A 706 -5.22 -22.01 33.57
C THR A 706 -5.72 -22.62 32.27
N ASP A 707 -6.91 -22.22 31.84
CA ASP A 707 -7.51 -22.76 30.63
C ASP A 707 -6.85 -22.18 29.37
N GLN A 708 -6.72 -23.00 28.35
CA GLN A 708 -6.49 -22.51 27.00
C GLN A 708 -7.79 -21.90 26.49
N ILE A 709 -7.77 -20.59 26.24
CA ILE A 709 -8.93 -19.84 25.77
C ILE A 709 -8.93 -19.88 24.25
N LEU A 710 -9.91 -20.60 23.69
CA LEU A 710 -10.19 -20.59 22.27
C LEU A 710 -11.18 -19.45 21.93
N PRO A 711 -11.17 -18.89 20.71
CA PRO A 711 -12.09 -17.81 20.32
C PRO A 711 -13.55 -18.25 20.44
N THR A 712 -14.27 -17.74 21.44
CA THR A 712 -15.59 -18.24 21.83
C THR A 712 -16.75 -17.70 20.98
N SER A 713 -16.52 -16.66 20.17
CA SER A 713 -17.59 -15.96 19.45
C SER A 713 -17.78 -16.39 17.99
N PHE A 714 -17.02 -17.36 17.49
CA PHE A 714 -16.94 -17.61 16.06
C PHE A 714 -17.76 -18.84 15.61
N PRO A 715 -18.79 -18.68 14.75
CA PRO A 715 -19.73 -19.77 14.47
C PRO A 715 -19.26 -20.80 13.43
N HIS A 716 -18.06 -20.65 12.84
CA HIS A 716 -17.52 -21.51 11.78
C HIS A 716 -15.97 -21.50 11.75
N ASP A 717 -15.29 -21.77 10.63
CA ASP A 717 -13.82 -21.67 10.45
C ASP A 717 -13.41 -20.34 9.75
N PRO A 718 -12.32 -19.66 10.20
CA PRO A 718 -11.63 -18.51 9.60
C PRO A 718 -11.85 -18.24 8.12
N SER A 719 -11.72 -19.33 7.39
CA SER A 719 -11.59 -19.42 5.95
C SER A 719 -12.91 -19.61 5.20
N VAL A 720 -14.03 -19.85 5.90
CA VAL A 720 -15.34 -20.10 5.28
C VAL A 720 -16.01 -18.78 4.92
N LEU A 721 -16.04 -18.47 3.62
CA LEU A 721 -16.79 -17.33 3.07
C LEU A 721 -18.24 -17.71 2.74
N LEU A 722 -18.44 -18.93 2.21
CA LEU A 722 -19.72 -19.50 1.82
C LEU A 722 -19.91 -20.87 2.47
N THR A 723 -21.15 -21.22 2.82
CA THR A 723 -21.50 -22.61 3.08
C THR A 723 -21.80 -23.36 1.78
N PRO A 724 -21.81 -24.71 1.78
CA PRO A 724 -22.10 -25.51 0.58
C PRO A 724 -23.47 -25.21 -0.06
N ASP A 725 -24.47 -24.78 0.71
CA ASP A 725 -25.78 -24.31 0.23
C ASP A 725 -25.76 -22.86 -0.30
N GLY A 726 -24.60 -22.23 -0.39
CA GLY A 726 -24.41 -20.91 -0.99
C GLY A 726 -24.67 -19.72 -0.06
N ARG A 727 -24.85 -19.92 1.24
CA ARG A 727 -25.06 -18.82 2.19
C ARG A 727 -23.74 -18.17 2.56
N GLN A 728 -23.65 -16.85 2.42
CA GLN A 728 -22.51 -16.06 2.83
C GLN A 728 -22.38 -16.03 4.36
N ARG A 729 -21.15 -16.18 4.85
CA ARG A 729 -20.82 -16.24 6.28
C ARG A 729 -19.92 -15.10 6.76
N GLN A 730 -19.24 -14.42 5.84
CA GLN A 730 -18.29 -13.37 6.14
C GLN A 730 -18.55 -12.11 5.30
N THR A 731 -18.26 -10.95 5.87
CA THR A 731 -18.43 -9.65 5.19
C THR A 731 -17.47 -9.51 4.01
N MET A 732 -17.93 -8.84 2.95
CA MET A 732 -17.07 -8.27 1.91
C MET A 732 -17.32 -6.76 1.88
N THR A 733 -16.26 -5.94 1.92
CA THR A 733 -16.38 -4.50 2.24
C THR A 733 -16.65 -3.60 1.03
N TYR A 734 -16.84 -4.19 -0.12
CA TYR A 734 -17.11 -3.51 -1.38
C TYR A 734 -18.59 -3.59 -1.74
N ALA A 735 -19.05 -2.60 -2.49
CA ALA A 735 -20.37 -2.69 -3.12
C ALA A 735 -20.34 -3.74 -4.26
N PRO A 736 -21.50 -4.30 -4.63
CA PRO A 736 -21.64 -5.10 -5.85
C PRO A 736 -21.02 -4.39 -7.07
N PRO A 737 -20.45 -5.12 -8.04
CA PRO A 737 -20.56 -6.58 -8.23
C PRO A 737 -19.54 -7.41 -7.44
N VAL A 738 -18.70 -6.79 -6.58
CA VAL A 738 -17.79 -7.54 -5.71
C VAL A 738 -18.61 -8.44 -4.78
N GLY A 739 -18.22 -9.71 -4.71
CA GLY A 739 -18.96 -10.70 -3.94
C GLY A 739 -18.32 -12.07 -3.96
N PRO A 740 -18.87 -13.02 -3.20
CA PRO A 740 -18.46 -14.41 -3.30
C PRO A 740 -18.82 -14.96 -4.69
N LEU A 741 -18.26 -16.10 -5.06
CA LEU A 741 -18.67 -16.80 -6.28
C LEU A 741 -20.18 -17.05 -6.25
N THR A 742 -20.87 -16.84 -7.37
CA THR A 742 -22.30 -17.16 -7.50
C THR A 742 -22.50 -18.67 -7.60
N GLU A 743 -23.73 -19.14 -7.47
CA GLU A 743 -24.05 -20.57 -7.70
C GLU A 743 -23.62 -21.02 -9.11
N ALA A 744 -23.89 -20.19 -10.13
CA ALA A 744 -23.48 -20.46 -11.50
C ALA A 744 -21.95 -20.56 -11.65
N ASP A 745 -21.19 -19.75 -10.92
CA ASP A 745 -19.72 -19.84 -10.91
C ASP A 745 -19.25 -21.14 -10.28
N ARG A 746 -19.81 -21.49 -9.12
CA ARG A 746 -19.45 -22.71 -8.40
C ARG A 746 -19.82 -23.97 -9.20
N HIS A 747 -20.92 -23.97 -9.94
CA HIS A 747 -21.27 -25.08 -10.85
C HIS A 747 -20.31 -25.23 -12.03
N LYS A 748 -19.76 -24.12 -12.53
CA LYS A 748 -18.72 -24.17 -13.59
C LYS A 748 -17.35 -24.58 -13.05
N LEU A 749 -17.06 -24.18 -11.81
CA LEU A 749 -15.79 -24.42 -11.12
C LEU A 749 -15.69 -25.85 -10.57
N ASP A 750 -16.76 -26.37 -9.96
CA ASP A 750 -16.71 -27.64 -9.23
C ASP A 750 -16.62 -28.85 -10.16
N ARG A 751 -15.44 -29.48 -10.19
CA ARG A 751 -15.18 -30.74 -10.91
C ARG A 751 -14.95 -31.91 -9.97
N ARG A 752 -15.21 -31.77 -8.66
CA ARG A 752 -15.12 -32.90 -7.70
C ARG A 752 -16.06 -34.03 -8.09
N GLY A 753 -17.21 -33.68 -8.68
CA GLY A 753 -18.16 -34.63 -9.24
C GLY A 753 -17.58 -35.46 -10.40
N THR A 754 -16.61 -34.94 -11.14
CA THR A 754 -15.91 -35.68 -12.22
C THR A 754 -15.14 -36.87 -11.65
N CYS A 755 -14.47 -36.70 -10.50
CA CYS A 755 -13.79 -37.79 -9.80
C CYS A 755 -14.79 -38.85 -9.32
N LEU A 756 -15.93 -38.41 -8.75
CA LEU A 756 -16.98 -39.32 -8.27
C LEU A 756 -17.63 -40.10 -9.42
N SER A 757 -17.70 -39.51 -10.62
CA SER A 757 -18.27 -40.14 -11.81
C SER A 757 -17.53 -41.43 -12.20
N CYS A 758 -16.21 -41.48 -11.97
CA CYS A 758 -15.39 -42.67 -12.18
C CYS A 758 -15.29 -43.54 -10.92
N HIS A 759 -15.02 -42.95 -9.75
CA HIS A 759 -14.78 -43.68 -8.50
C HIS A 759 -16.05 -44.23 -7.84
N ARG A 760 -17.25 -43.80 -8.23
CA ARG A 760 -18.51 -44.44 -7.79
C ARG A 760 -18.62 -45.91 -8.17
N TYR A 761 -17.82 -46.35 -9.15
CA TYR A 761 -17.79 -47.74 -9.59
C TYR A 761 -16.80 -48.57 -8.77
N TYR A 762 -16.04 -47.97 -7.84
CA TYR A 762 -15.03 -48.67 -7.06
C TYR A 762 -15.58 -49.95 -6.41
N GLY A 763 -14.93 -51.09 -6.65
CA GLY A 763 -15.37 -52.40 -6.18
C GLY A 763 -16.50 -53.06 -7.01
N THR A 764 -16.85 -52.50 -8.17
CA THR A 764 -17.80 -53.09 -9.13
C THR A 764 -17.09 -53.62 -10.37
N ALA A 765 -17.73 -54.51 -11.12
CA ALA A 765 -17.21 -55.01 -12.41
C ALA A 765 -16.89 -53.90 -13.41
N ARG A 766 -17.60 -52.76 -13.36
CA ARG A 766 -17.32 -51.60 -14.20
C ARG A 766 -15.99 -50.93 -13.85
N TRP A 767 -15.59 -50.96 -12.58
CA TRP A 767 -14.29 -50.45 -12.15
C TRP A 767 -13.14 -51.38 -12.54
N ASP A 768 -13.36 -52.68 -12.47
CA ASP A 768 -12.38 -53.66 -12.96
C ASP A 768 -12.18 -53.53 -14.49
N ALA A 769 -13.24 -53.25 -15.24
CA ALA A 769 -13.15 -52.95 -16.68
C ALA A 769 -12.35 -51.68 -16.97
N ILE A 770 -12.61 -50.59 -16.24
CA ILE A 770 -11.83 -49.34 -16.36
C ILE A 770 -10.35 -49.58 -16.04
N ARG A 771 -10.04 -50.33 -14.97
CA ARG A 771 -8.66 -50.68 -14.59
C ARG A 771 -7.98 -51.59 -15.61
N ALA A 772 -8.70 -52.53 -16.19
CA ALA A 772 -8.16 -53.43 -17.22
C ALA A 772 -7.86 -52.66 -18.51
N GLN A 773 -8.68 -51.66 -18.86
CA GLN A 773 -8.54 -50.88 -20.09
C GLN A 773 -7.48 -49.77 -19.99
N HIS A 774 -7.44 -49.04 -18.87
CA HIS A 774 -6.60 -47.84 -18.73
C HIS A 774 -5.44 -48.02 -17.72
N GLY A 775 -5.37 -49.16 -17.05
CA GLY A 775 -4.39 -49.42 -16.00
C GLY A 775 -4.81 -48.83 -14.64
N GLN A 776 -3.93 -48.96 -13.67
CA GLN A 776 -4.17 -48.54 -12.29
C GLN A 776 -3.33 -47.30 -11.97
N ALA A 777 -3.97 -46.27 -11.42
CA ALA A 777 -3.30 -45.03 -11.05
C ALA A 777 -2.50 -45.21 -9.75
N HIS A 778 -1.18 -45.37 -9.86
CA HIS A 778 -0.29 -45.52 -8.71
C HIS A 778 0.31 -44.20 -8.22
N ASN A 779 0.20 -43.14 -9.02
CA ASN A 779 0.65 -41.78 -8.71
C ASN A 779 -0.20 -40.76 -9.50
N THR A 780 -0.04 -39.47 -9.20
CA THR A 780 -0.79 -38.37 -9.81
C THR A 780 -0.60 -38.30 -11.33
N GLU A 781 0.61 -38.54 -11.82
CA GLU A 781 0.91 -38.49 -13.26
C GLU A 781 0.17 -39.59 -14.04
N THR A 782 0.17 -40.81 -13.51
CA THR A 782 -0.57 -41.94 -14.09
C THR A 782 -2.08 -41.70 -14.02
N HIS A 783 -2.56 -41.09 -12.93
CA HIS A 783 -3.96 -40.76 -12.74
C HIS A 783 -4.44 -39.73 -13.79
N ASN A 784 -3.65 -38.68 -14.02
CA ASN A 784 -3.98 -37.63 -14.99
C ASN A 784 -3.96 -38.16 -16.42
N ARG A 785 -3.00 -39.03 -16.78
CA ARG A 785 -2.98 -39.71 -18.09
C ARG A 785 -4.22 -40.56 -18.34
N ILE A 786 -4.69 -41.30 -17.32
CA ILE A 786 -5.93 -42.10 -17.42
C ILE A 786 -7.15 -41.20 -17.64
N LEU A 787 -7.21 -40.04 -16.94
CA LEU A 787 -8.26 -39.06 -17.15
C LEU A 787 -8.21 -38.47 -18.56
N GLU A 788 -7.01 -38.15 -19.07
CA GLU A 788 -6.80 -37.64 -20.43
C GLU A 788 -7.23 -38.65 -21.49
N ASP A 789 -6.86 -39.94 -21.37
CA ASP A 789 -7.30 -41.01 -22.28
C ASP A 789 -8.84 -41.16 -22.28
N LEU A 790 -9.45 -41.15 -21.09
CA LEU A 790 -10.89 -41.31 -20.93
C LEU A 790 -11.68 -40.11 -21.46
N LEU A 791 -11.20 -38.89 -21.22
CA LEU A 791 -11.86 -37.67 -21.65
C LEU A 791 -11.57 -37.35 -23.12
N GLY A 792 -10.37 -37.69 -23.62
CA GLY A 792 -10.00 -37.54 -25.04
C GLY A 792 -10.78 -38.49 -25.96
N SER A 793 -11.16 -39.68 -25.47
CA SER A 793 -12.02 -40.60 -26.24
C SER A 793 -13.47 -40.11 -26.43
N ALA A 794 -13.87 -39.01 -25.78
CA ALA A 794 -15.21 -38.43 -25.90
C ALA A 794 -15.34 -37.37 -27.02
N GLU A 795 -14.25 -36.92 -27.64
CA GLU A 795 -14.30 -35.98 -28.77
C GLU A 795 -14.60 -36.67 -30.13
N ASP A 796 -14.50 -38.01 -30.20
CA ASP A 796 -14.68 -38.81 -31.41
C ASP A 796 -16.00 -39.61 -31.49
N SER A 797 -16.98 -39.31 -30.62
CA SER A 797 -18.31 -39.95 -30.69
C SER A 797 -19.39 -38.89 -30.98
N PRO A 798 -20.23 -39.09 -32.02
CA PRO A 798 -21.14 -38.07 -32.57
C PRO A 798 -22.19 -37.54 -31.59
#